data_AF-T1KB08-F1
#
_entry.id   AF-T1KB08-F1
#
_cell.length_a   1.000
_cell.length_b   1.000
_cell.length_c   1.000
_cell.angle_alpha   90.00
_cell.angle_beta   90.00
_cell.angle_gamma   90.00
#
_symmetry.space_group_name_H-M   'P 1'
#
loop_
_entity.id
_entity.type
_entity.pdbx_description
1 polymer ?
#
loop_
_entity_poly.entity_id
_entity_poly.type
_entity_poly.pdbx_seq_one_letter_code
_entity_poly.pdbx_strand_id
1 'polypeptide(L)'
;MLTDGREKLSKSEKTHRALLRVGQSINQSIERFAAVGEAIGDDNPEIKIDMVDACKESRTAACIFEQLCDLTADSGAYNSRCYSDQRGLFRGARNLLSSVTRVLLIADSVVVNQLLGPKDRISISLNRLENVANFTEFVKAYSQFGYEMVELAHLISDRSNNLKDERRRAEMGSARRFLERSTILLLTSSKACLRHPDCESVKDNRDTVFNEIRRAIDYIHNIVKDGVLPTLIHNSFDSSGHSRRSHFRFHVSRYSSSHSSPLSPSSGPVDNINPLPTTFNAIKRFEELVEMSRVTMCKGVYRERLLCAFDYFVELTQHFTDSAYTRHDNREKILLLCDKIKIELNQLMRLGVILDEAGSTNPTEDLEESIMQTIKAVNDVKFQLRRTALDQADELFKLTDELSFINQLRNHSLSGDTERLHDYFKLYTELCDHLNEVCRLLHNVSTSETLLIYSKATENHINIFSAQILNACLTLSAHPNSRIAKDNLEVFLDFWISLYSDVHQYSKDIRDLANGFGSMNHYDSGMANKGKSSSNNQLPPTTTATVATTITAATPASAAAATTTTTAAAASNNELGSMTAATAEKWTAPEDNDVVRRAKAMVQMAISMYQFTHGEGELKTTQDLFTQAEFIAEEANKFYKLVRHFTYQVPSGLAKTDLLDQLDKVPTFVQQLQFTVKQPTVGKAATFTKVDNVIKEAKNLMIYVCLSVNSALGCASKYNLDMGAARTRSRTLSPSGRYGEDDGGYEGLSSGMGSKGGTASSDPNI
;
A
#
# COMPACT_ATOMS: atom_id res chain seq x y z
N MET A 1 1.76 79.21 17.33
CA MET A 1 1.31 78.05 16.51
C MET A 1 2.10 77.89 15.19
N LEU A 2 3.42 78.14 15.15
CA LEU A 2 4.26 77.98 13.93
C LEU A 2 5.39 76.96 14.08
N THR A 3 5.50 76.30 15.23
CA THR A 3 6.60 75.35 15.54
C THR A 3 6.22 73.89 15.26
N ASP A 4 4.95 73.50 15.44
CA ASP A 4 4.49 72.11 15.19
C ASP A 4 4.39 71.78 13.68
N GLY A 5 4.19 72.79 12.83
CA GLY A 5 4.20 72.62 11.37
C GLY A 5 5.59 72.36 10.80
N ARG A 6 6.63 73.01 11.35
CA ARG A 6 8.01 72.93 10.84
C ARG A 6 8.66 71.58 11.13
N GLU A 7 8.36 70.97 12.28
CA GLU A 7 8.80 69.60 12.60
C GLU A 7 8.07 68.53 11.79
N LYS A 8 6.75 68.68 11.54
CA LYS A 8 6.00 67.78 10.64
C LYS A 8 6.45 67.92 9.19
N LEU A 9 6.68 69.14 8.70
CA LEU A 9 7.25 69.40 7.38
C LEU A 9 8.66 68.82 7.23
N SER A 10 9.53 68.98 8.24
CA SER A 10 10.88 68.40 8.23
C SER A 10 10.88 66.86 8.27
N LYS A 11 9.97 66.24 9.03
CA LYS A 11 9.77 64.79 9.02
C LYS A 11 9.24 64.30 7.66
N SER A 12 8.33 65.05 7.03
CA SER A 12 7.78 64.79 5.69
C SER A 12 8.82 64.94 4.58
N GLU A 13 9.71 65.92 4.66
CA GLU A 13 10.78 66.14 3.68
C GLU A 13 11.88 65.07 3.76
N LYS A 14 12.19 64.59 4.97
CA LYS A 14 13.10 63.45 5.17
C LYS A 14 12.52 62.15 4.62
N THR A 15 11.21 61.92 4.80
CA THR A 15 10.52 60.74 4.24
C THR A 15 10.42 60.82 2.71
N HIS A 16 10.15 62.00 2.16
CA HIS A 16 10.18 62.28 0.73
C HIS A 16 11.54 61.94 0.09
N ARG A 17 12.64 62.47 0.64
CA ARG A 17 13.99 62.18 0.10
C ARG A 17 14.38 60.71 0.25
N ALA A 18 13.84 60.02 1.26
CA ALA A 18 14.05 58.59 1.41
C ALA A 18 13.31 57.78 0.35
N LEU A 19 12.05 58.13 0.05
CA LEU A 19 11.24 57.42 -0.95
C LEU A 19 11.82 57.56 -2.36
N LEU A 20 12.29 58.76 -2.73
CA LEU A 20 12.99 59.02 -3.97
C LEU A 20 14.25 58.17 -4.13
N ARG A 21 15.10 58.13 -3.10
CA ARG A 21 16.30 57.28 -3.08
C ARG A 21 15.96 55.81 -3.22
N VAL A 22 14.86 55.36 -2.62
CA VAL A 22 14.37 53.98 -2.74
C VAL A 22 13.94 53.68 -4.18
N GLY A 23 13.17 54.56 -4.81
CA GLY A 23 12.78 54.42 -6.23
C GLY A 23 13.99 54.31 -7.16
N GLN A 24 14.94 55.23 -7.03
CA GLN A 24 16.20 55.24 -7.81
C GLN A 24 17.05 53.99 -7.57
N SER A 25 17.21 53.57 -6.32
CA SER A 25 17.99 52.38 -5.97
C SER A 25 17.36 51.10 -6.51
N ILE A 26 16.03 51.00 -6.47
CA ILE A 26 15.29 49.88 -7.04
C ILE A 26 15.46 49.86 -8.55
N ASN A 27 15.28 50.98 -9.25
CA ASN A 27 15.45 51.02 -10.71
C ASN A 27 16.88 50.59 -11.12
N GLN A 28 17.90 51.13 -10.47
CA GLN A 28 19.28 50.72 -10.74
C GLN A 28 19.54 49.22 -10.46
N SER A 29 18.87 48.65 -9.46
CA SER A 29 18.97 47.22 -9.16
C SER A 29 18.30 46.37 -10.24
N ILE A 30 17.15 46.81 -10.74
CA ILE A 30 16.42 46.13 -11.83
C ILE A 30 17.19 46.22 -13.14
N GLU A 31 17.88 47.32 -13.41
CA GLU A 31 18.73 47.46 -14.59
C GLU A 31 19.85 46.41 -14.62
N ARG A 32 20.52 46.20 -13.49
CA ARG A 32 21.54 45.15 -13.35
C ARG A 32 20.94 43.74 -13.44
N PHE A 33 19.77 43.54 -12.82
CA PHE A 33 19.05 42.27 -12.86
C PHE A 33 18.63 41.90 -14.29
N ALA A 34 18.07 42.85 -15.04
CA ALA A 34 17.67 42.67 -16.42
C ALA A 34 18.87 42.39 -17.35
N ALA A 35 20.01 43.04 -17.12
CA ALA A 35 21.24 42.75 -17.87
C ALA A 35 21.74 41.31 -17.67
N VAL A 36 21.62 40.78 -16.44
CA VAL A 36 21.92 39.36 -16.17
C VAL A 36 20.91 38.44 -16.86
N GLY A 37 19.62 38.79 -16.83
CA GLY A 37 18.58 38.05 -17.56
C GLY A 37 18.85 37.98 -19.06
N GLU A 38 19.21 39.10 -19.69
CA GLU A 38 19.57 39.16 -21.12
C GLU A 38 20.81 38.32 -21.45
N ALA A 39 21.84 38.34 -20.60
CA ALA A 39 23.01 37.47 -20.77
C ALA A 39 22.63 35.98 -20.72
N ILE A 40 21.75 35.59 -19.78
CA ILE A 40 21.20 34.22 -19.73
C ILE A 40 20.42 33.91 -21.01
N GLY A 41 19.61 34.84 -21.52
CA GLY A 41 18.89 34.67 -22.78
C GLY A 41 19.81 34.55 -23.99
N ASP A 42 20.94 35.25 -24.01
CA ASP A 42 21.93 35.15 -25.08
C ASP A 42 22.61 33.78 -25.12
N ASP A 43 22.86 33.19 -23.94
CA ASP A 43 23.43 31.84 -23.81
C ASP A 43 22.43 30.72 -24.12
N ASN A 44 21.11 31.01 -24.10
CA ASN A 44 20.03 30.03 -24.26
C ASN A 44 19.03 30.47 -25.35
N PRO A 45 19.27 30.12 -26.63
CA PRO A 45 18.51 30.61 -27.78
C PRO A 45 17.00 30.39 -27.69
N GLU A 46 16.57 29.28 -27.09
CA GLU A 46 15.18 28.87 -26.93
C GLU A 46 14.35 29.79 -26.03
N ILE A 47 14.97 30.49 -25.07
CA ILE A 47 14.27 31.43 -24.18
C ILE A 47 14.61 32.89 -24.47
N LYS A 48 15.54 33.14 -25.40
CA LYS A 48 16.12 34.47 -25.66
C LYS A 48 15.06 35.54 -25.88
N ILE A 49 14.06 35.24 -26.71
CA ILE A 49 13.00 36.19 -27.08
C ILE A 49 12.17 36.54 -25.84
N ASP A 50 11.66 35.53 -25.15
CA ASP A 50 10.82 35.71 -23.96
C ASP A 50 11.57 36.42 -22.83
N MET A 51 12.85 36.09 -22.64
CA MET A 51 13.73 36.68 -21.63
C MET A 51 13.99 38.15 -21.88
N VAL A 52 14.33 38.52 -23.12
CA VAL A 52 14.53 39.92 -23.51
C VAL A 52 13.24 40.74 -23.31
N ASP A 53 12.10 40.19 -23.66
CA ASP A 53 10.82 40.88 -23.49
C ASP A 53 10.45 41.06 -22.01
N ALA A 54 10.67 40.05 -21.17
CA ALA A 54 10.47 40.17 -19.72
C ALA A 54 11.44 41.17 -19.07
N CYS A 55 12.69 41.23 -19.55
CA CYS A 55 13.68 42.20 -19.10
C CYS A 55 13.32 43.64 -19.49
N LYS A 56 12.76 43.86 -20.68
CA LYS A 56 12.20 45.17 -21.08
C LYS A 56 11.00 45.56 -20.22
N GLU A 57 10.11 44.62 -19.95
CA GLU A 57 8.92 44.85 -19.10
C GLU A 57 9.33 45.23 -17.68
N SER A 58 10.33 44.56 -17.10
CA SER A 58 10.81 44.85 -15.74
C SER A 58 11.46 46.23 -15.62
N ARG A 59 12.27 46.65 -16.62
CA ARG A 59 12.81 48.02 -16.69
C ARG A 59 11.70 49.06 -16.80
N THR A 60 10.69 48.80 -17.64
CA THR A 60 9.54 49.70 -17.80
C THR A 60 8.76 49.84 -16.48
N ALA A 61 8.49 48.73 -15.80
CA ALA A 61 7.81 48.73 -14.50
C ALA A 61 8.63 49.45 -13.43
N ALA A 62 9.97 49.31 -13.45
CA ALA A 62 10.86 49.98 -12.51
C ALA A 62 10.90 51.50 -12.74
N CYS A 63 10.94 51.94 -14.00
CA CYS A 63 10.87 53.36 -14.35
C CYS A 63 9.53 53.99 -13.91
N ILE A 64 8.41 53.30 -14.14
CA ILE A 64 7.09 53.75 -13.68
C ILE A 64 7.05 53.82 -12.14
N PHE A 65 7.62 52.82 -11.45
CA PHE A 65 7.67 52.82 -9.98
C PHE A 65 8.51 53.97 -9.43
N GLU A 66 9.67 54.24 -10.03
CA GLU A 66 10.51 55.39 -9.65
C GLU A 66 9.77 56.72 -9.84
N GLN A 67 9.07 56.90 -10.97
CA GLN A 67 8.24 58.10 -11.21
C GLN A 67 7.11 58.24 -10.19
N LEU A 68 6.48 57.14 -9.77
CA LEU A 68 5.46 57.17 -8.71
C LEU A 68 6.04 57.53 -7.34
N CYS A 69 7.29 57.12 -7.06
CA CYS A 69 8.03 57.55 -5.87
C CYS A 69 8.43 59.04 -5.92
N ASP A 70 8.52 59.64 -7.10
CA ASP A 70 8.76 61.08 -7.31
C ASP A 70 7.47 61.90 -7.18
N LEU A 71 6.36 61.44 -7.75
CA LEU A 71 5.05 62.12 -7.69
C LEU A 71 4.41 62.11 -6.30
N THR A 72 4.57 61.02 -5.54
CA THR A 72 4.15 60.94 -4.13
C THR A 72 4.96 61.90 -3.24
N ALA A 73 6.13 62.30 -3.73
CA ALA A 73 7.03 63.20 -3.06
C ALA A 73 6.50 64.66 -3.15
N ASP A 74 5.98 65.09 -4.31
CA ASP A 74 5.52 66.48 -4.51
C ASP A 74 4.16 66.84 -3.88
N SER A 75 3.35 65.86 -3.43
CA SER A 75 1.98 66.10 -2.96
C SER A 75 1.86 66.60 -1.50
N GLY A 76 2.74 67.52 -1.08
CA GLY A 76 2.76 68.13 0.26
C GLY A 76 1.63 69.13 0.57
N ALA A 77 0.60 69.25 -0.26
CA ALA A 77 -0.52 70.15 -0.02
C ALA A 77 -1.87 69.52 -0.45
N TYR A 78 -2.80 69.43 0.51
CA TYR A 78 -4.20 69.00 0.40
C TYR A 78 -4.52 67.49 0.55
N ASN A 79 -5.14 67.17 1.70
CA ASN A 79 -5.53 65.88 2.26
C ASN A 79 -6.50 64.98 1.44
N SER A 80 -6.70 65.20 0.12
CA SER A 80 -7.68 64.43 -0.67
C SER A 80 -7.09 63.53 -1.76
N ARG A 81 -5.78 63.64 -2.08
CA ARG A 81 -5.09 62.78 -3.08
C ARG A 81 -4.23 61.64 -2.49
N CYS A 82 -4.03 61.61 -1.17
CA CYS A 82 -3.14 60.65 -0.51
C CYS A 82 -3.54 59.17 -0.71
N TYR A 83 -4.84 58.87 -0.78
CA TYR A 83 -5.33 57.50 -0.97
C TYR A 83 -5.17 56.98 -2.42
N SER A 84 -5.16 57.85 -3.43
CA SER A 84 -4.94 57.44 -4.83
C SER A 84 -3.47 57.20 -5.13
N ASP A 85 -2.58 58.02 -4.57
CA ASP A 85 -1.14 57.93 -4.84
C ASP A 85 -0.51 56.74 -4.10
N GLN A 86 -0.96 56.44 -2.88
CA GLN A 86 -0.55 55.24 -2.17
C GLN A 86 -1.05 53.96 -2.87
N ARG A 87 -2.28 53.96 -3.40
CA ARG A 87 -2.80 52.84 -4.22
C ARG A 87 -2.03 52.71 -5.54
N GLY A 88 -1.63 53.82 -6.16
CA GLY A 88 -0.77 53.85 -7.34
C GLY A 88 0.59 53.22 -7.05
N LEU A 89 1.23 53.59 -5.94
CA LEU A 89 2.51 53.03 -5.49
C LEU A 89 2.41 51.52 -5.21
N PHE A 90 1.36 51.07 -4.52
CA PHE A 90 1.13 49.63 -4.30
C PHE A 90 0.92 48.86 -5.60
N ARG A 91 0.19 49.43 -6.57
CA ARG A 91 0.02 48.83 -7.89
C ARG A 91 1.33 48.79 -8.67
N GLY A 92 2.12 49.86 -8.63
CA GLY A 92 3.45 49.93 -9.23
C GLY A 92 4.39 48.88 -8.64
N ALA A 93 4.45 48.76 -7.31
CA ALA A 93 5.25 47.74 -6.63
C ALA A 93 4.81 46.31 -6.99
N ARG A 94 3.49 46.06 -7.07
CA ARG A 94 2.97 44.74 -7.45
C ARG A 94 3.28 44.40 -8.92
N ASN A 95 3.17 45.37 -9.82
CA ASN A 95 3.53 45.19 -11.22
C ASN A 95 5.03 44.95 -11.37
N LEU A 96 5.86 45.68 -10.63
CA LEU A 96 7.29 45.46 -10.60
C LEU A 96 7.62 44.05 -10.12
N LEU A 97 7.03 43.62 -9.00
CA LEU A 97 7.19 42.25 -8.49
C LEU A 97 6.78 41.23 -9.55
N SER A 98 5.63 41.42 -10.20
CA SER A 98 5.16 40.53 -11.28
C SER A 98 6.15 40.44 -12.44
N SER A 99 6.70 41.57 -12.90
CA SER A 99 7.66 41.61 -14.00
C SER A 99 9.00 40.95 -13.64
N VAL A 100 9.49 41.14 -12.41
CA VAL A 100 10.71 40.49 -11.90
C VAL A 100 10.49 38.99 -11.75
N THR A 101 9.35 38.58 -11.20
CA THR A 101 8.97 37.16 -11.11
C THR A 101 8.91 36.53 -12.50
N ARG A 102 8.42 37.23 -13.53
CA ARG A 102 8.42 36.72 -14.91
C ARG A 102 9.83 36.42 -15.42
N VAL A 103 10.79 37.34 -15.21
CA VAL A 103 12.21 37.11 -15.57
C VAL A 103 12.77 35.89 -14.83
N LEU A 104 12.50 35.76 -13.53
CA LEU A 104 12.95 34.60 -12.74
C LEU A 104 12.34 33.28 -13.24
N LEU A 105 11.05 33.26 -13.58
CA LEU A 105 10.39 32.07 -14.11
C LEU A 105 10.94 31.65 -15.48
N ILE A 106 11.25 32.62 -16.36
CA ILE A 106 11.87 32.31 -17.66
C ILE A 106 13.31 31.83 -17.45
N ALA A 107 14.07 32.41 -16.52
CA ALA A 107 15.41 31.93 -16.18
C ALA A 107 15.36 30.49 -15.63
N ASP A 108 14.38 30.18 -14.79
CA ASP A 108 14.17 28.81 -14.26
C ASP A 108 13.79 27.81 -15.37
N SER A 109 13.18 28.27 -16.48
CA SER A 109 12.84 27.42 -17.63
C SER A 109 14.05 26.92 -18.41
N VAL A 110 15.20 27.62 -18.32
CA VAL A 110 16.48 27.16 -18.87
C VAL A 110 16.84 25.79 -18.30
N VAL A 111 16.63 25.60 -16.99
CA VAL A 111 16.96 24.34 -16.31
C VAL A 111 16.08 23.19 -16.80
N VAL A 112 14.82 23.46 -17.19
CA VAL A 112 13.94 22.47 -17.81
C VAL A 112 14.47 22.09 -19.20
N ASN A 113 14.91 23.08 -19.98
CA ASN A 113 15.45 22.87 -21.33
C ASN A 113 16.81 22.14 -21.31
N GLN A 114 17.65 22.41 -20.31
CA GLN A 114 18.89 21.67 -20.08
C GLN A 114 18.66 20.17 -19.84
N LEU A 115 17.48 19.77 -19.35
CA LEU A 115 17.12 18.37 -19.16
C LEU A 115 16.55 17.71 -20.42
N LEU A 116 15.93 18.48 -21.33
CA LEU A 116 15.37 17.97 -22.59
C LEU A 116 16.45 17.36 -23.49
N GLY A 117 17.59 18.03 -23.62
CA GLY A 117 18.70 17.54 -24.45
C GLY A 117 19.19 16.13 -24.07
N PRO A 118 19.63 15.89 -22.82
CA PRO A 118 20.00 14.56 -22.34
C PRO A 118 18.89 13.53 -22.47
N LYS A 119 17.64 13.89 -22.17
CA LYS A 119 16.48 13.01 -22.34
C LYS A 119 16.34 12.52 -23.79
N ASP A 120 16.40 13.43 -24.75
CA ASP A 120 16.25 13.10 -26.18
C ASP A 120 17.41 12.21 -26.66
N ARG A 121 18.64 12.52 -26.24
CA ARG A 121 19.82 11.69 -26.54
C ARG A 121 19.67 10.28 -25.98
N ILE A 122 19.27 10.15 -24.72
CA ILE A 122 19.05 8.83 -24.10
C ILE A 122 17.95 8.07 -24.81
N SER A 123 16.84 8.73 -25.19
CA SER A 123 15.76 8.10 -25.97
C SER A 123 16.27 7.53 -27.30
N ILE A 124 17.11 8.31 -28.02
CA ILE A 124 17.75 7.87 -29.26
C ILE A 124 18.70 6.67 -28.99
N SER A 125 19.51 6.75 -27.94
CA SER A 125 20.43 5.69 -27.55
C SER A 125 19.72 4.40 -27.15
N LEU A 126 18.59 4.49 -26.43
CA LEU A 126 17.75 3.34 -26.10
C LEU A 126 17.14 2.72 -27.35
N ASN A 127 16.62 3.52 -28.27
CA ASN A 127 16.10 3.01 -29.56
C ASN A 127 17.20 2.34 -30.39
N ARG A 128 18.43 2.87 -30.37
CA ARG A 128 19.57 2.22 -31.01
C ARG A 128 19.92 0.89 -30.33
N LEU A 129 19.93 0.86 -29.00
CA LEU A 129 20.22 -0.32 -28.20
C LEU A 129 19.20 -1.45 -28.42
N GLU A 130 17.93 -1.12 -28.60
CA GLU A 130 16.86 -2.09 -28.83
C GLU A 130 17.02 -2.84 -30.17
N ASN A 131 17.63 -2.18 -31.16
CA ASN A 131 17.76 -2.65 -32.54
C ASN A 131 19.16 -3.20 -32.89
N VAL A 132 20.05 -3.39 -31.91
CA VAL A 132 21.40 -3.91 -32.19
C VAL A 132 21.35 -5.37 -32.66
N ALA A 133 22.10 -5.68 -33.72
CA ALA A 133 22.10 -7.01 -34.33
C ALA A 133 23.25 -7.91 -33.84
N ASN A 134 24.30 -7.33 -33.24
CA ASN A 134 25.48 -8.08 -32.81
C ASN A 134 26.15 -7.45 -31.57
N PHE A 135 27.04 -8.23 -30.95
CA PHE A 135 27.69 -7.84 -29.69
C PHE A 135 28.62 -6.63 -29.81
N THR A 136 29.29 -6.43 -30.95
CA THR A 136 30.19 -5.29 -31.14
C THR A 136 29.42 -3.97 -31.23
N GLU A 137 28.29 -3.96 -31.95
CA GLU A 137 27.39 -2.81 -31.99
C GLU A 137 26.73 -2.54 -30.65
N PHE A 138 26.33 -3.61 -29.95
CA PHE A 138 25.80 -3.51 -28.59
C PHE A 138 26.77 -2.83 -27.63
N VAL A 139 28.04 -3.26 -27.58
CA VAL A 139 29.04 -2.64 -26.70
C VAL A 139 29.18 -1.14 -27.01
N LYS A 140 29.24 -0.76 -28.30
CA LYS A 140 29.33 0.66 -28.69
C LYS A 140 28.09 1.46 -28.29
N ALA A 141 26.90 0.93 -28.56
CA ALA A 141 25.64 1.60 -28.24
C ALA A 141 25.44 1.70 -26.72
N TYR A 142 25.81 0.67 -25.96
CA TYR A 142 25.68 0.63 -24.52
C TYR A 142 26.67 1.58 -23.84
N SER A 143 27.91 1.68 -24.34
CA SER A 143 28.88 2.68 -23.86
C SER A 143 28.38 4.11 -24.08
N GLN A 144 27.75 4.40 -25.23
CA GLN A 144 27.16 5.72 -25.50
C GLN A 144 26.00 6.03 -24.56
N PHE A 145 25.06 5.09 -24.41
CA PHE A 145 23.97 5.20 -23.45
C PHE A 145 24.48 5.44 -22.03
N GLY A 146 25.52 4.71 -21.59
CA GLY A 146 26.12 4.88 -20.28
C GLY A 146 26.71 6.27 -20.05
N TYR A 147 27.35 6.88 -21.06
CA TYR A 147 27.85 8.25 -20.99
C TYR A 147 26.71 9.26 -20.77
N GLU A 148 25.64 9.13 -21.55
CA GLU A 148 24.47 10.01 -21.47
C GLU A 148 23.72 9.85 -20.14
N MET A 149 23.65 8.63 -19.60
CA MET A 149 23.07 8.37 -18.28
C MET A 149 23.85 9.01 -17.14
N VAL A 150 25.19 9.04 -17.22
CA VAL A 150 26.04 9.72 -16.22
C VAL A 150 25.83 11.24 -16.28
N GLU A 151 25.76 11.81 -17.49
CA GLU A 151 25.45 13.23 -17.68
C GLU A 151 24.08 13.58 -17.08
N LEU A 152 23.05 12.78 -17.37
CA LEU A 152 21.72 12.94 -16.80
C LEU A 152 21.75 12.84 -15.26
N ALA A 153 22.50 11.88 -14.69
CA ALA A 153 22.61 11.72 -13.25
C ALA A 153 23.19 12.96 -12.55
N HIS A 154 24.20 13.61 -13.15
CA HIS A 154 24.75 14.87 -12.64
C HIS A 154 23.70 15.99 -12.64
N LEU A 155 22.97 16.16 -13.74
CA LEU A 155 21.92 17.17 -13.87
C LEU A 155 20.77 16.95 -12.87
N ILE A 156 20.36 15.69 -12.67
CA ILE A 156 19.35 15.34 -11.67
C ILE A 156 19.85 15.67 -10.26
N SER A 157 21.11 15.34 -9.95
CA SER A 157 21.69 15.60 -8.62
C SER A 157 21.74 17.10 -8.32
N ASP A 158 22.21 17.92 -9.26
CA ASP A 158 22.27 19.36 -9.11
C ASP A 158 20.87 19.97 -8.97
N ARG A 159 19.89 19.46 -9.73
CA ARG A 159 18.51 19.93 -9.62
C ARG A 159 17.85 19.53 -8.30
N SER A 160 18.07 18.30 -7.83
CA SER A 160 17.51 17.80 -6.56
C SER A 160 17.88 18.71 -5.39
N ASN A 161 19.13 19.19 -5.36
CA ASN A 161 19.62 20.12 -4.33
C ASN A 161 18.94 21.49 -4.36
N ASN A 162 18.38 21.89 -5.50
CA ASN A 162 17.69 23.18 -5.68
C ASN A 162 16.18 23.08 -5.42
N LEU A 163 15.60 21.88 -5.35
CA LEU A 163 14.18 21.68 -5.09
C LEU A 163 13.86 21.96 -3.61
N LYS A 164 13.03 22.96 -3.37
CA LYS A 164 12.56 23.32 -2.01
C LYS A 164 11.41 22.43 -1.53
N ASP A 165 10.64 21.86 -2.45
CA ASP A 165 9.50 21.00 -2.13
C ASP A 165 10.01 19.58 -1.81
N GLU A 166 9.75 19.13 -0.57
CA GLU A 166 10.15 17.80 -0.08
C GLU A 166 9.62 16.70 -1.00
N ARG A 167 8.36 16.83 -1.45
CA ARG A 167 7.73 15.81 -2.29
C ARG A 167 8.47 15.68 -3.61
N ARG A 168 8.68 16.78 -4.34
CA ARG A 168 9.39 16.78 -5.62
C ARG A 168 10.84 16.28 -5.50
N ARG A 169 11.50 16.60 -4.39
CA ARG A 169 12.84 16.08 -4.10
C ARG A 169 12.83 14.57 -3.91
N ALA A 170 11.85 14.02 -3.18
CA ALA A 170 11.66 12.58 -3.05
C ALA A 170 11.29 11.90 -4.37
N GLU A 171 10.41 12.50 -5.19
CA GLU A 171 10.04 12.00 -6.51
C GLU A 171 11.27 11.88 -7.42
N MET A 172 12.11 12.92 -7.43
CA MET A 172 13.36 12.93 -8.18
C MET A 172 14.38 11.91 -7.64
N GLY A 173 14.54 11.82 -6.32
CA GLY A 173 15.42 10.84 -5.68
C GLY A 173 15.01 9.39 -5.97
N SER A 174 13.71 9.11 -5.99
CA SER A 174 13.17 7.79 -6.30
C SER A 174 13.49 7.37 -7.73
N ALA A 175 13.19 8.24 -8.70
CA ALA A 175 13.45 7.97 -10.11
C ALA A 175 14.94 7.80 -10.39
N ARG A 176 15.79 8.63 -9.76
CA ARG A 176 17.25 8.52 -9.86
C ARG A 176 17.76 7.16 -9.33
N ARG A 177 17.31 6.73 -8.15
CA ARG A 177 17.69 5.42 -7.55
C ARG A 177 17.32 4.26 -8.47
N PHE A 178 16.17 4.33 -9.12
CA PHE A 178 15.77 3.32 -10.11
C PHE A 178 16.70 3.32 -11.33
N LEU A 179 16.98 4.49 -11.92
CA LEU A 179 17.86 4.61 -13.08
C LEU A 179 19.27 4.04 -12.81
N GLU A 180 19.83 4.32 -11.62
CA GLU A 180 21.12 3.78 -11.19
C GLU A 180 21.13 2.24 -11.14
N ARG A 181 20.07 1.63 -10.61
CA ARG A 181 19.93 0.16 -10.51
C ARG A 181 19.60 -0.50 -11.85
N SER A 182 18.79 0.15 -12.69
CA SER A 182 18.30 -0.38 -13.96
C SER A 182 19.36 -0.51 -15.06
N THR A 183 20.46 0.23 -14.96
CA THR A 183 21.55 0.19 -15.94
C THR A 183 22.13 -1.22 -16.10
N ILE A 184 22.40 -1.92 -14.98
CA ILE A 184 22.93 -3.28 -15.02
C ILE A 184 21.87 -4.28 -15.51
N LEU A 185 20.59 -4.10 -15.12
CA LEU A 185 19.49 -4.92 -15.63
C LEU A 185 19.38 -4.84 -17.15
N LEU A 186 19.54 -3.63 -17.72
CA LEU A 186 19.49 -3.42 -19.17
C LEU A 186 20.67 -4.11 -19.87
N LEU A 187 21.87 -4.03 -19.29
CA LEU A 187 23.07 -4.69 -19.81
C LEU A 187 22.89 -6.20 -19.92
N THR A 188 22.48 -6.85 -18.83
CA THR A 188 22.39 -8.32 -18.79
C THR A 188 21.25 -8.85 -19.63
N SER A 189 20.08 -8.20 -19.58
CA SER A 189 18.90 -8.62 -20.35
C SER A 189 19.12 -8.45 -21.85
N SER A 190 19.73 -7.34 -22.29
CA SER A 190 20.09 -7.12 -23.70
C SER A 190 21.15 -8.10 -24.19
N LYS A 191 22.17 -8.38 -23.38
CA LYS A 191 23.20 -9.37 -23.71
C LYS A 191 22.63 -10.79 -23.79
N ALA A 192 21.70 -11.13 -22.91
CA ALA A 192 21.01 -12.42 -22.93
C ALA A 192 20.10 -12.55 -24.15
N CYS A 193 19.37 -11.50 -24.52
CA CYS A 193 18.54 -11.46 -25.73
C CYS A 193 19.38 -11.62 -27.03
N LEU A 194 20.57 -11.02 -27.09
CA LEU A 194 21.50 -11.22 -28.22
C LEU A 194 22.05 -12.65 -28.30
N ARG A 195 22.22 -13.30 -27.13
CA ARG A 195 22.73 -14.67 -27.09
C ARG A 195 21.67 -15.69 -27.48
N HIS A 196 20.42 -15.41 -27.09
CA HIS A 196 19.26 -16.29 -27.18
C HIS A 196 18.07 -15.56 -27.83
N PRO A 197 18.15 -15.24 -29.14
CA PRO A 197 17.16 -14.39 -29.82
C PRO A 197 15.78 -15.05 -29.99
N ASP A 198 15.69 -16.36 -29.87
CA ASP A 198 14.43 -17.12 -30.02
C ASP A 198 13.69 -17.33 -28.69
N CYS A 199 14.25 -16.83 -27.58
CA CYS A 199 13.67 -16.98 -26.25
C CYS A 199 12.78 -15.76 -25.93
N GLU A 200 11.47 -15.98 -25.78
CA GLU A 200 10.53 -14.88 -25.50
C GLU A 200 10.71 -14.32 -24.08
N SER A 201 10.97 -15.17 -23.08
CA SER A 201 11.14 -14.71 -21.69
C SER A 201 12.28 -13.72 -21.50
N VAL A 202 13.37 -13.83 -22.28
CA VAL A 202 14.47 -12.86 -22.22
C VAL A 202 14.15 -11.54 -22.94
N LYS A 203 13.33 -11.59 -23.99
CA LYS A 203 12.81 -10.38 -24.65
C LYS A 203 11.89 -9.63 -23.70
N ASP A 204 10.97 -10.33 -23.05
CA ASP A 204 10.07 -9.73 -22.05
C ASP A 204 10.85 -9.06 -20.92
N ASN A 205 11.91 -9.72 -20.39
CA ASN A 205 12.82 -9.11 -19.42
C ASN A 205 13.43 -7.80 -19.92
N ARG A 206 14.00 -7.84 -21.12
CA ARG A 206 14.71 -6.70 -21.71
C ARG A 206 13.74 -5.54 -21.97
N ASP A 207 12.62 -5.83 -22.60
CA ASP A 207 11.65 -4.83 -23.03
C ASP A 207 10.95 -4.17 -21.82
N THR A 208 10.73 -4.93 -20.74
CA THR A 208 10.27 -4.38 -19.46
C THR A 208 11.26 -3.37 -18.89
N VAL A 209 12.56 -3.68 -18.89
CA VAL A 209 13.60 -2.75 -18.39
C VAL A 209 13.67 -1.49 -19.27
N PHE A 210 13.60 -1.63 -20.59
CA PHE A 210 13.54 -0.48 -21.51
C PHE A 210 12.36 0.44 -21.20
N ASN A 211 11.16 -0.13 -21.04
CA ASN A 211 9.95 0.63 -20.76
C ASN A 211 10.04 1.36 -19.42
N GLU A 212 10.53 0.70 -18.38
CA GLU A 212 10.67 1.35 -17.07
C GLU A 212 11.74 2.44 -17.05
N ILE A 213 12.86 2.28 -17.77
CA ILE A 213 13.87 3.35 -17.92
C ILE A 213 13.25 4.57 -18.62
N ARG A 214 12.52 4.36 -19.73
CA ARG A 214 11.85 5.46 -20.45
C ARG A 214 10.85 6.18 -19.54
N ARG A 215 10.01 5.42 -18.80
CA ARG A 215 9.05 5.96 -17.84
C ARG A 215 9.73 6.77 -16.73
N ALA A 216 10.85 6.30 -16.19
CA ALA A 216 11.59 7.03 -15.16
C ALA A 216 12.17 8.36 -15.69
N ILE A 217 12.71 8.39 -16.90
CA ILE A 217 13.21 9.62 -17.53
C ILE A 217 12.06 10.60 -17.82
N ASP A 218 10.94 10.10 -18.32
CA ASP A 218 9.72 10.92 -18.52
C ASP A 218 9.21 11.48 -17.20
N TYR A 219 9.23 10.70 -16.13
CA TYR A 219 8.82 11.14 -14.81
C TYR A 219 9.72 12.26 -14.28
N ILE A 220 11.04 12.14 -14.40
CA ILE A 220 11.99 13.20 -14.04
C ILE A 220 11.73 14.47 -14.83
N HIS A 221 11.49 14.35 -16.14
CA HIS A 221 11.14 15.49 -16.97
C HIS A 221 9.87 16.19 -16.48
N ASN A 222 8.82 15.44 -16.13
CA ASN A 222 7.56 16.00 -15.63
C ASN A 222 7.75 16.70 -14.27
N ILE A 223 8.50 16.10 -13.34
CA ILE A 223 8.81 16.71 -12.04
C ILE A 223 9.50 18.07 -12.23
N VAL A 224 10.45 18.15 -13.16
CA VAL A 224 11.18 19.39 -13.45
C VAL A 224 10.30 20.43 -14.13
N LYS A 225 9.47 20.00 -15.10
CA LYS A 225 8.54 20.88 -15.82
C LYS A 225 7.47 21.48 -14.89
N ASP A 226 6.79 20.64 -14.11
CA ASP A 226 5.78 21.06 -13.12
C ASP A 226 6.45 21.87 -11.99
N GLY A 227 7.72 21.57 -11.73
CA GLY A 227 8.69 22.32 -10.95
C GLY A 227 8.68 23.83 -11.20
N VAL A 228 8.73 24.19 -12.48
CA VAL A 228 9.01 25.53 -12.98
C VAL A 228 7.76 26.29 -13.43
N LEU A 229 6.68 25.57 -13.78
CA LEU A 229 5.44 26.16 -14.29
C LEU A 229 4.22 25.91 -13.39
N PRO A 230 4.08 26.56 -12.23
CA PRO A 230 2.82 26.55 -11.52
C PRO A 230 1.88 27.60 -12.14
N THR A 231 1.09 27.26 -13.17
CA THR A 231 -0.22 27.87 -13.55
C THR A 231 -0.39 29.41 -13.61
N LEU A 232 0.66 30.21 -13.44
CA LEU A 232 0.59 31.66 -13.32
C LEU A 232 0.72 32.37 -14.68
N ILE A 233 1.18 31.66 -15.71
CA ILE A 233 1.31 32.22 -17.07
C ILE A 233 -0.07 32.31 -17.77
N HIS A 234 -1.05 31.48 -17.39
CA HIS A 234 -2.31 31.40 -18.12
C HIS A 234 -3.40 32.40 -17.69
N ASN A 235 -3.18 33.18 -16.62
CA ASN A 235 -4.21 34.06 -16.03
C ASN A 235 -3.90 35.57 -16.10
N SER A 236 -2.79 36.01 -16.71
CA SER A 236 -2.42 37.43 -16.73
C SER A 236 -2.37 38.09 -18.12
N PHE A 237 -2.63 37.36 -19.20
CA PHE A 237 -2.60 37.94 -20.55
C PHE A 237 -3.91 37.69 -21.30
N ASP A 238 -4.96 38.41 -20.89
CA ASP A 238 -6.00 38.81 -21.83
C ASP A 238 -6.56 40.18 -21.43
N SER A 239 -5.91 41.23 -21.92
CA SER A 239 -6.39 42.62 -21.88
C SER A 239 -6.31 43.20 -23.28
N SER A 240 -7.00 42.56 -24.20
CA SER A 240 -7.43 43.17 -25.46
C SER A 240 -8.82 42.66 -25.77
N GLY A 241 -9.82 43.49 -25.48
CA GLY A 241 -11.22 43.15 -25.72
C GLY A 241 -11.48 42.90 -27.19
N HIS A 242 -11.70 41.64 -27.56
CA HIS A 242 -12.56 41.23 -28.66
C HIS A 242 -13.28 39.93 -28.26
N SER A 243 -14.59 40.04 -28.13
CA SER A 243 -15.51 38.94 -27.83
C SER A 243 -15.44 37.87 -28.91
N ARG A 244 -14.91 36.67 -28.58
CA ARG A 244 -15.33 35.41 -29.22
C ARG A 244 -15.38 34.28 -28.19
N ARG A 245 -16.62 33.96 -27.85
CA ARG A 245 -17.10 32.84 -27.04
C ARG A 245 -16.64 31.51 -27.67
N SER A 246 -15.83 30.72 -26.95
CA SER A 246 -15.72 29.28 -27.16
C SER A 246 -15.65 28.59 -25.79
N HIS A 247 -16.56 27.65 -25.58
CA HIS A 247 -16.80 26.96 -24.32
C HIS A 247 -15.70 25.95 -24.01
N PHE A 248 -14.92 26.19 -22.95
CA PHE A 248 -14.33 25.14 -22.12
C PHE A 248 -14.48 25.53 -20.65
N ARG A 249 -15.64 25.18 -20.07
CA ARG A 249 -15.83 25.21 -18.61
C ARG A 249 -15.09 24.01 -18.02
N PHE A 250 -14.02 24.25 -17.28
CA PHE A 250 -13.60 23.30 -16.23
C PHE A 250 -14.64 23.35 -15.11
N HIS A 251 -15.51 22.34 -15.08
CA HIS A 251 -16.37 22.07 -13.94
C HIS A 251 -15.55 21.31 -12.90
N VAL A 252 -15.30 21.96 -11.76
CA VAL A 252 -14.97 21.26 -10.52
C VAL A 252 -16.27 20.61 -10.03
N SER A 253 -16.36 19.28 -10.06
CA SER A 253 -17.43 18.50 -9.43
C SER A 253 -16.82 17.18 -8.97
N ARG A 254 -16.63 16.96 -7.66
CA ARG A 254 -17.62 16.48 -6.66
C ARG A 254 -17.94 14.99 -6.89
N TYR A 255 -17.41 14.17 -5.98
CA TYR A 255 -17.53 12.72 -5.88
C TYR A 255 -18.97 12.22 -5.96
N SER A 256 -19.15 11.07 -6.62
CA SER A 256 -20.27 10.13 -6.41
C SER A 256 -19.80 8.73 -6.79
N SER A 257 -20.23 7.76 -6.00
CA SER A 257 -19.85 6.35 -5.93
C SER A 257 -20.46 5.47 -7.04
N SER A 258 -19.81 4.34 -7.37
CA SER A 258 -20.42 3.01 -7.60
C SER A 258 -19.39 1.95 -8.05
N HIS A 259 -19.65 0.70 -7.62
CA HIS A 259 -18.92 -0.55 -7.86
C HIS A 259 -18.72 -0.95 -9.33
N SER A 260 -17.60 -1.64 -9.61
CA SER A 260 -17.55 -2.98 -10.25
C SER A 260 -16.10 -3.47 -10.50
N SER A 261 -15.82 -4.74 -10.21
CA SER A 261 -14.54 -5.46 -10.40
C SER A 261 -14.34 -5.97 -11.86
N PRO A 262 -13.31 -6.79 -12.21
CA PRO A 262 -12.21 -6.41 -13.10
C PRO A 262 -12.15 -7.23 -14.42
N LEU A 263 -11.32 -6.81 -15.40
CA LEU A 263 -10.59 -7.69 -16.34
C LEU A 263 -9.69 -6.91 -17.33
N SER A 264 -8.46 -7.42 -17.47
CA SER A 264 -7.49 -7.31 -18.59
C SER A 264 -6.54 -6.09 -18.72
N PRO A 265 -5.25 -6.31 -19.04
CA PRO A 265 -4.20 -5.29 -19.06
C PRO A 265 -3.99 -4.74 -20.49
N SER A 266 -4.21 -3.44 -20.68
CA SER A 266 -3.64 -2.74 -21.84
C SER A 266 -3.16 -1.35 -21.44
N SER A 267 -1.87 -1.14 -21.69
CA SER A 267 -1.20 0.13 -21.92
C SER A 267 -2.12 1.35 -22.15
N GLY A 268 -2.18 2.22 -21.13
CA GLY A 268 -2.82 3.53 -21.15
C GLY A 268 -2.04 4.53 -20.29
N PRO A 269 -2.15 5.84 -20.56
CA PRO A 269 -1.18 6.85 -20.14
C PRO A 269 -1.33 7.20 -18.66
N VAL A 270 -0.17 7.28 -17.98
CA VAL A 270 0.10 7.98 -16.71
C VAL A 270 -1.17 8.24 -15.88
N ASP A 271 -1.52 7.29 -15.01
CA ASP A 271 -2.28 7.62 -13.82
C ASP A 271 -1.52 8.74 -13.12
N ASN A 272 -2.06 9.96 -13.26
CA ASN A 272 -1.64 11.12 -12.50
C ASN A 272 -1.45 10.66 -11.05
N ILE A 273 -0.27 10.89 -10.51
CA ILE A 273 0.04 10.80 -9.07
C ILE A 273 -0.69 11.95 -8.37
N ASN A 274 -2.01 12.01 -8.50
CA ASN A 274 -2.86 12.45 -7.42
C ASN A 274 -2.86 11.26 -6.47
N PRO A 275 -2.10 11.30 -5.36
CA PRO A 275 -2.14 10.19 -4.44
C PRO A 275 -3.59 10.03 -4.01
N LEU A 276 -4.16 8.82 -4.18
CA LEU A 276 -5.29 8.46 -3.35
C LEU A 276 -4.88 8.80 -1.91
N PRO A 277 -5.69 9.55 -1.15
CA PRO A 277 -5.39 9.88 0.22
C PRO A 277 -5.06 8.60 0.98
N THR A 278 -3.88 8.56 1.62
CA THR A 278 -3.56 7.46 2.54
C THR A 278 -4.52 7.46 3.72
N THR A 279 -4.67 6.32 4.38
CA THR A 279 -5.47 6.22 5.60
C THR A 279 -5.07 7.28 6.63
N PHE A 280 -3.77 7.50 6.84
CA PHE A 280 -3.28 8.55 7.76
C PHE A 280 -3.59 9.97 7.30
N ASN A 281 -3.53 10.27 5.99
CA ASN A 281 -3.89 11.59 5.47
C ASN A 281 -5.40 11.85 5.60
N ALA A 282 -6.23 10.84 5.35
CA ALA A 282 -7.68 10.94 5.55
C ALA A 282 -8.03 11.14 7.03
N ILE A 283 -7.37 10.40 7.93
CA ILE A 283 -7.53 10.59 9.37
C ILE A 283 -7.10 12.00 9.79
N LYS A 284 -5.94 12.50 9.31
CA LYS A 284 -5.49 13.87 9.62
C LYS A 284 -6.52 14.92 9.20
N ARG A 285 -7.11 14.76 8.01
CA ARG A 285 -8.19 15.64 7.55
C ARG A 285 -9.43 15.57 8.45
N PHE A 286 -9.78 14.37 8.94
CA PHE A 286 -10.87 14.23 9.91
C PHE A 286 -10.52 14.88 11.26
N GLU A 287 -9.29 14.72 11.77
CA GLU A 287 -8.80 15.39 12.98
C GLU A 287 -8.91 16.91 12.86
N GLU A 288 -8.45 17.49 11.74
CA GLU A 288 -8.58 18.92 11.46
C GLU A 288 -10.04 19.39 11.45
N LEU A 289 -10.95 18.58 10.92
CA LEU A 289 -12.38 18.89 10.94
C LEU A 289 -12.96 18.78 12.37
N VAL A 290 -12.58 17.77 13.14
CA VAL A 290 -13.02 17.65 14.53
C VAL A 290 -12.53 18.84 15.36
N GLU A 291 -11.28 19.25 15.17
CA GLU A 291 -10.68 20.41 15.84
C GLU A 291 -11.40 21.73 15.52
N MET A 292 -11.77 21.91 14.25
CA MET A 292 -12.48 23.09 13.76
C MET A 292 -13.96 23.14 14.22
N SER A 293 -14.44 22.09 14.89
CA SER A 293 -15.69 22.12 15.67
C SER A 293 -15.67 23.18 16.78
N ARG A 294 -14.48 23.53 17.32
CA ARG A 294 -14.31 24.61 18.31
C ARG A 294 -14.66 25.99 17.78
N VAL A 295 -14.66 26.18 16.47
CA VAL A 295 -14.99 27.46 15.83
C VAL A 295 -16.37 27.39 15.19
N THR A 296 -16.69 26.27 14.57
CA THR A 296 -17.93 26.09 13.80
C THR A 296 -19.12 25.67 14.65
N MET A 297 -18.88 25.27 15.91
CA MET A 297 -19.90 24.70 16.82
C MET A 297 -20.65 23.52 16.20
N CYS A 298 -19.99 22.80 15.28
CA CYS A 298 -20.60 21.75 14.48
C CYS A 298 -21.88 22.18 13.74
N LYS A 299 -22.05 23.43 13.28
CA LYS A 299 -23.33 23.89 12.70
C LYS A 299 -23.54 23.45 11.24
N GLY A 300 -24.80 23.15 10.88
CA GLY A 300 -25.27 22.94 9.50
C GLY A 300 -24.42 21.99 8.65
N VAL A 301 -23.97 22.48 7.48
CA VAL A 301 -23.16 21.76 6.46
C VAL A 301 -21.85 21.18 7.03
N TYR A 302 -21.38 21.68 8.17
CA TYR A 302 -20.18 21.16 8.81
C TYR A 302 -20.36 19.73 9.36
N ARG A 303 -21.56 19.39 9.85
CA ARG A 303 -21.89 18.04 10.33
C ARG A 303 -21.78 17.01 9.20
N GLU A 304 -22.29 17.35 8.02
CA GLU A 304 -22.20 16.50 6.83
C GLU A 304 -20.75 16.26 6.43
N ARG A 305 -19.90 17.29 6.45
CA ARG A 305 -18.48 17.16 6.14
C ARG A 305 -17.74 16.24 7.11
N LEU A 306 -18.07 16.30 8.41
CA LEU A 306 -17.52 15.41 9.42
C LEU A 306 -17.93 13.94 9.18
N LEU A 307 -19.21 13.69 8.90
CA LEU A 307 -19.71 12.35 8.58
C LEU A 307 -19.06 11.79 7.31
N CYS A 308 -19.01 12.57 6.24
CA CYS A 308 -18.34 12.13 5.01
C CYS A 308 -16.85 11.85 5.21
N ALA A 309 -16.15 12.68 6.01
CA ALA A 309 -14.74 12.44 6.32
C ALA A 309 -14.55 11.18 7.19
N PHE A 310 -15.47 10.93 8.13
CA PHE A 310 -15.48 9.72 8.95
C PHE A 310 -15.68 8.47 8.11
N ASP A 311 -16.76 8.42 7.32
CA ASP A 311 -17.07 7.28 6.46
C ASP A 311 -15.92 7.01 5.48
N TYR A 312 -15.31 8.07 4.93
CA TYR A 312 -14.18 7.94 4.02
C TYR A 312 -12.93 7.34 4.66
N PHE A 313 -12.51 7.78 5.86
CA PHE A 313 -11.34 7.17 6.48
C PHE A 313 -11.63 5.75 6.98
N VAL A 314 -12.87 5.45 7.40
CA VAL A 314 -13.30 4.10 7.78
C VAL A 314 -13.31 3.17 6.56
N GLU A 315 -13.63 3.68 5.37
CA GLU A 315 -13.44 2.94 4.12
C GLU A 315 -11.95 2.61 3.89
N LEU A 316 -11.05 3.56 4.16
CA LEU A 316 -9.60 3.33 3.99
C LEU A 316 -8.99 2.44 5.08
N THR A 317 -9.60 2.26 6.25
CA THR A 317 -9.12 1.25 7.22
C THR A 317 -9.36 -0.17 6.72
N GLN A 318 -10.21 -0.35 5.70
CA GLN A 318 -10.49 -1.66 5.10
C GLN A 318 -9.28 -2.27 4.40
N HIS A 319 -8.33 -1.45 3.94
CA HIS A 319 -7.04 -1.95 3.43
C HIS A 319 -6.33 -2.86 4.44
N PHE A 320 -6.53 -2.61 5.74
CA PHE A 320 -5.97 -3.44 6.81
C PHE A 320 -6.87 -4.62 7.13
N THR A 321 -8.19 -4.43 7.22
CA THR A 321 -9.09 -5.53 7.60
C THR A 321 -9.22 -6.59 6.52
N ASP A 322 -9.10 -6.21 5.24
CA ASP A 322 -9.30 -7.09 4.09
C ASP A 322 -8.01 -7.76 3.64
N SER A 323 -6.85 -7.29 4.14
CA SER A 323 -5.58 -7.98 3.96
C SER A 323 -5.67 -9.40 4.50
N ALA A 324 -5.37 -10.40 3.67
CA ALA A 324 -5.38 -11.81 4.08
C ALA A 324 -4.40 -12.08 5.24
N TYR A 325 -3.32 -11.30 5.33
CA TYR A 325 -2.21 -11.48 6.25
C TYR A 325 -2.38 -10.71 7.58
N THR A 326 -3.44 -9.93 7.74
CA THR A 326 -3.72 -9.26 9.01
C THR A 326 -4.26 -10.27 10.02
N ARG A 327 -3.75 -10.25 11.26
CA ARG A 327 -4.27 -11.10 12.34
C ARG A 327 -5.71 -10.76 12.70
N HIS A 328 -6.51 -11.77 13.00
CA HIS A 328 -7.92 -11.63 13.38
C HIS A 328 -8.12 -10.71 14.59
N ASP A 329 -7.27 -10.84 15.61
CA ASP A 329 -7.26 -9.93 16.78
C ASP A 329 -7.02 -8.46 16.40
N ASN A 330 -6.20 -8.21 15.37
CA ASN A 330 -5.92 -6.85 14.90
C ASN A 330 -7.12 -6.31 14.10
N ARG A 331 -7.78 -7.16 13.28
CA ARG A 331 -9.03 -6.80 12.59
C ARG A 331 -10.12 -6.42 13.59
N GLU A 332 -10.31 -7.21 14.65
CA GLU A 332 -11.29 -6.93 15.71
C GLU A 332 -11.06 -5.55 16.34
N LYS A 333 -9.83 -5.28 16.78
CA LYS A 333 -9.46 -4.02 17.42
C LYS A 333 -9.70 -2.82 16.51
N ILE A 334 -9.36 -2.93 15.22
CA ILE A 334 -9.61 -1.85 14.26
C ILE A 334 -11.12 -1.58 14.16
N LEU A 335 -11.95 -2.63 14.03
CA LEU A 335 -13.41 -2.49 13.93
C LEU A 335 -14.01 -1.87 15.21
N LEU A 336 -13.62 -2.38 16.38
CA LEU A 336 -14.10 -1.87 17.68
C LEU A 336 -13.71 -0.40 17.90
N LEU A 337 -12.50 0.00 17.49
CA LEU A 337 -12.06 1.39 17.60
C LEU A 337 -12.77 2.30 16.59
N CYS A 338 -13.11 1.81 15.39
CA CYS A 338 -13.94 2.55 14.44
C CYS A 338 -15.36 2.78 15.00
N ASP A 339 -15.96 1.76 15.62
CA ASP A 339 -17.26 1.89 16.31
C ASP A 339 -17.18 2.85 17.50
N LYS A 340 -16.09 2.83 18.27
CA LYS A 340 -15.82 3.80 19.33
C LYS A 340 -15.81 5.23 18.79
N ILE A 341 -15.07 5.52 17.71
CA ILE A 341 -15.06 6.86 17.09
C ILE A 341 -16.47 7.26 16.63
N LYS A 342 -17.25 6.32 16.07
CA LYS A 342 -18.63 6.60 15.67
C LYS A 342 -19.50 7.05 16.84
N ILE A 343 -19.34 6.42 18.01
CA ILE A 343 -20.05 6.80 19.24
C ILE A 343 -19.64 8.21 19.68
N GLU A 344 -18.33 8.48 19.76
CA GLU A 344 -17.81 9.81 20.14
C GLU A 344 -18.26 10.91 19.18
N LEU A 345 -18.23 10.63 17.87
CA LEU A 345 -18.70 11.56 16.83
C LEU A 345 -20.19 11.85 16.96
N ASN A 346 -21.03 10.84 17.25
CA ASN A 346 -22.46 11.05 17.47
C ASN A 346 -22.72 11.92 18.71
N GLN A 347 -21.94 11.75 19.77
CA GLN A 347 -22.01 12.61 20.95
C GLN A 347 -21.61 14.05 20.63
N LEU A 348 -20.53 14.25 19.87
CA LEU A 348 -20.10 15.57 19.39
C LEU A 348 -21.19 16.25 18.54
N MET A 349 -21.83 15.50 17.64
CA MET A 349 -22.93 16.01 16.82
C MET A 349 -24.14 16.41 17.66
N ARG A 350 -24.50 15.59 18.65
CA ARG A 350 -25.60 15.87 19.58
C ARG A 350 -25.38 17.18 20.35
N LEU A 351 -24.19 17.38 20.90
CA LEU A 351 -23.82 18.63 21.58
C LEU A 351 -23.88 19.82 20.63
N GLY A 352 -23.40 19.64 19.39
CA GLY A 352 -23.54 20.65 18.35
C GLY A 352 -24.99 21.07 18.10
N VAL A 353 -25.93 20.11 18.02
CA VAL A 353 -27.36 20.41 17.79
C VAL A 353 -27.94 21.21 18.96
N ILE A 354 -27.65 20.80 20.19
CA ILE A 354 -28.10 21.50 21.41
C ILE A 354 -27.63 22.96 21.41
N LEU A 355 -26.37 23.22 21.03
CA LEU A 355 -25.82 24.58 20.95
C LEU A 355 -26.45 25.42 19.83
N ASP A 356 -26.80 24.79 18.72
CA ASP A 356 -27.49 25.42 17.59
C ASP A 356 -28.90 25.88 18.01
N GLU A 357 -29.65 24.99 18.66
CA GLU A 357 -30.99 25.27 19.19
C GLU A 357 -30.97 26.34 20.29
N ALA A 358 -29.94 26.33 21.15
CA ALA A 358 -29.75 27.33 22.19
C ALA A 358 -29.27 28.69 21.65
N GLY A 359 -28.94 28.80 20.36
CA GLY A 359 -28.39 30.03 19.77
C GLY A 359 -27.01 30.41 20.32
N SER A 360 -26.27 29.46 20.91
CA SER A 360 -24.96 29.74 21.49
C SER A 360 -23.93 30.03 20.41
N THR A 361 -23.07 31.01 20.68
CA THR A 361 -21.96 31.39 19.81
C THR A 361 -20.59 30.97 20.35
N ASN A 362 -20.53 30.43 21.57
CA ASN A 362 -19.29 30.08 22.25
C ASN A 362 -19.24 28.56 22.54
N PRO A 363 -18.05 27.92 22.45
CA PRO A 363 -17.86 26.54 22.86
C PRO A 363 -18.19 26.37 24.35
N THR A 364 -18.92 25.29 24.67
CA THR A 364 -19.11 24.84 26.05
C THR A 364 -17.99 23.90 26.49
N GLU A 365 -17.80 23.76 27.79
CA GLU A 365 -16.84 22.81 28.36
C GLU A 365 -17.14 21.37 27.90
N ASP A 366 -18.42 20.97 27.87
CA ASP A 366 -18.85 19.66 27.34
C ASP A 366 -18.48 19.45 25.86
N LEU A 367 -18.55 20.52 25.04
CA LEU A 367 -18.16 20.44 23.64
C LEU A 367 -16.65 20.25 23.51
N GLU A 368 -15.86 21.01 24.28
CA GLU A 368 -14.41 20.88 24.33
C GLU A 368 -13.99 19.48 24.78
N GLU A 369 -14.64 18.92 25.81
CA GLU A 369 -14.39 17.56 26.27
C GLU A 369 -14.71 16.54 25.18
N SER A 370 -15.84 16.65 24.50
CA SER A 370 -16.24 15.74 23.42
C SER A 370 -15.29 15.80 22.21
N ILE A 371 -14.76 16.99 21.88
CA ILE A 371 -13.73 17.14 20.85
C ILE A 371 -12.45 16.39 21.26
N MET A 372 -11.98 16.57 22.51
CA MET A 372 -10.81 15.85 23.02
C MET A 372 -11.00 14.34 23.03
N GLN A 373 -12.17 13.85 23.46
CA GLN A 373 -12.51 12.43 23.47
C GLN A 373 -12.53 11.83 22.04
N THR A 374 -13.10 12.56 21.07
CA THR A 374 -13.10 12.16 19.66
C THR A 374 -11.68 12.08 19.10
N ILE A 375 -10.85 13.10 19.33
CA ILE A 375 -9.44 13.11 18.89
C ILE A 375 -8.64 11.99 19.55
N LYS A 376 -8.89 11.68 20.83
CA LYS A 376 -8.25 10.56 21.51
C LYS A 376 -8.62 9.22 20.86
N ALA A 377 -9.91 8.99 20.59
CA ALA A 377 -10.35 7.77 19.92
C ALA A 377 -9.76 7.61 18.50
N VAL A 378 -9.60 8.72 17.77
CA VAL A 378 -8.91 8.73 16.47
C VAL A 378 -7.44 8.36 16.59
N ASN A 379 -6.74 8.87 17.61
CA ASN A 379 -5.34 8.51 17.86
C ASN A 379 -5.18 7.03 18.26
N ASP A 380 -6.14 6.47 19.00
CA ASP A 380 -6.17 5.03 19.30
C ASP A 380 -6.22 4.19 17.99
N VAL A 381 -7.05 4.59 17.01
CA VAL A 381 -7.08 3.93 15.68
C VAL A 381 -5.76 4.09 14.95
N LYS A 382 -5.18 5.30 14.86
CA LYS A 382 -3.88 5.52 14.20
C LYS A 382 -2.80 4.62 14.79
N PHE A 383 -2.76 4.51 16.11
CA PHE A 383 -1.83 3.63 16.81
C PHE A 383 -2.03 2.17 16.41
N GLN A 384 -3.27 1.67 16.42
CA GLN A 384 -3.59 0.30 16.07
C GLN A 384 -3.30 -0.02 14.60
N LEU A 385 -3.57 0.89 13.67
CA LEU A 385 -3.25 0.72 12.24
C LEU A 385 -1.74 0.62 12.00
N ARG A 386 -0.96 1.55 12.57
CA ARG A 386 0.51 1.51 12.48
C ARG A 386 1.08 0.24 13.08
N ARG A 387 0.61 -0.15 14.27
CA ARG A 387 1.01 -1.40 14.90
C ARG A 387 0.69 -2.59 14.00
N THR A 388 -0.49 -2.64 13.40
CA THR A 388 -0.88 -3.74 12.51
C THR A 388 0.05 -3.85 11.30
N ALA A 389 0.39 -2.72 10.65
CA ALA A 389 1.33 -2.72 9.53
C ALA A 389 2.75 -3.17 9.95
N LEU A 390 3.24 -2.73 11.11
CA LEU A 390 4.56 -3.10 11.61
C LEU A 390 4.62 -4.55 12.08
N ASP A 391 3.58 -5.05 12.76
CA ASP A 391 3.47 -6.45 13.19
C ASP A 391 3.54 -7.37 11.97
N GLN A 392 2.82 -7.04 10.89
CA GLN A 392 2.83 -7.83 9.65
C GLN A 392 4.20 -7.77 8.94
N ALA A 393 4.85 -6.60 8.93
CA ALA A 393 6.21 -6.48 8.40
C ALA A 393 7.20 -7.34 9.20
N ASP A 394 7.18 -7.25 10.53
CA ASP A 394 8.07 -8.01 11.40
C ASP A 394 7.87 -9.52 11.24
N GLU A 395 6.63 -9.97 11.03
CA GLU A 395 6.32 -11.37 10.76
C GLU A 395 6.89 -11.85 9.42
N LEU A 396 6.67 -11.08 8.33
CA LEU A 396 7.23 -11.39 7.02
C LEU A 396 8.76 -11.53 7.07
N PHE A 397 9.45 -10.54 7.65
CA PHE A 397 10.92 -10.53 7.70
C PHE A 397 11.50 -11.55 8.68
N LYS A 398 10.72 -12.02 9.67
CA LYS A 398 11.13 -13.06 10.60
C LYS A 398 11.01 -14.46 9.99
N LEU A 399 9.97 -14.69 9.19
CA LEU A 399 9.67 -16.01 8.62
C LEU A 399 10.42 -16.28 7.30
N THR A 400 10.82 -15.22 6.59
CA THR A 400 11.45 -15.35 5.28
C THR A 400 12.96 -15.46 5.38
N ASP A 401 13.53 -16.59 4.95
CA ASP A 401 14.95 -16.73 4.65
C ASP A 401 15.18 -16.40 3.16
N GLU A 402 15.41 -15.11 2.88
CA GLU A 402 15.62 -14.58 1.53
C GLU A 402 16.76 -15.27 0.77
N LEU A 403 17.85 -15.63 1.46
CA LEU A 403 19.03 -16.25 0.84
C LEU A 403 18.73 -17.69 0.44
N SER A 404 18.09 -18.46 1.33
CA SER A 404 17.61 -19.80 1.01
C SER A 404 16.64 -19.76 -0.17
N PHE A 405 15.73 -18.79 -0.16
CA PHE A 405 14.71 -18.66 -1.19
C PHE A 405 15.31 -18.48 -2.59
N ILE A 406 16.25 -17.55 -2.70
CA ILE A 406 16.94 -17.23 -3.94
C ILE A 406 17.82 -18.37 -4.42
N ASN A 407 18.53 -19.03 -3.50
CA ASN A 407 19.35 -20.19 -3.84
C ASN A 407 18.51 -21.34 -4.40
N GLN A 408 17.30 -21.56 -3.88
CA GLN A 408 16.38 -22.57 -4.40
C GLN A 408 15.87 -22.23 -5.80
N LEU A 409 15.42 -20.99 -6.06
CA LEU A 409 15.06 -20.52 -7.42
C LEU A 409 16.19 -20.77 -8.42
N ARG A 410 17.42 -20.41 -8.05
CA ARG A 410 18.61 -20.61 -8.89
C ARG A 410 18.86 -22.10 -9.17
N ASN A 411 18.83 -22.93 -8.13
CA ASN A 411 19.15 -24.35 -8.26
C ASN A 411 18.11 -25.12 -9.09
N HIS A 412 16.82 -24.84 -8.89
CA HIS A 412 15.75 -25.44 -9.70
C HIS A 412 15.78 -24.96 -11.15
N SER A 413 16.16 -23.70 -11.38
CA SER A 413 16.38 -23.19 -12.74
C SER A 413 17.55 -23.91 -13.42
N LEU A 414 18.65 -24.16 -12.71
CA LEU A 414 19.82 -24.87 -13.24
C LEU A 414 19.59 -26.36 -13.47
N SER A 415 18.73 -27.00 -12.68
CA SER A 415 18.44 -28.44 -12.83
C SER A 415 17.58 -28.75 -14.06
N GLY A 416 16.90 -27.75 -14.63
CA GLY A 416 15.99 -27.94 -15.77
C GLY A 416 14.69 -28.70 -15.42
N ASP A 417 14.40 -28.85 -14.13
CA ASP A 417 13.21 -29.57 -13.64
C ASP A 417 12.03 -28.59 -13.61
N THR A 418 11.27 -28.56 -14.70
CA THR A 418 10.21 -27.56 -14.92
C THR A 418 9.04 -27.69 -13.96
N GLU A 419 8.73 -28.90 -13.50
CA GLU A 419 7.60 -29.16 -12.59
C GLU A 419 7.90 -28.60 -11.20
N ARG A 420 9.06 -28.95 -10.63
CA ARG A 420 9.49 -28.39 -9.34
C ARG A 420 9.72 -26.89 -9.39
N LEU A 421 10.26 -26.38 -10.51
CA LEU A 421 10.44 -24.95 -10.70
C LEU A 421 9.09 -24.21 -10.67
N HIS A 422 8.06 -24.78 -11.29
CA HIS A 422 6.73 -24.17 -11.32
C HIS A 422 6.05 -24.18 -9.94
N ASP A 423 6.23 -25.23 -9.14
CA ASP A 423 5.76 -25.21 -7.75
C ASP A 423 6.48 -24.16 -6.92
N TYR A 424 7.77 -23.97 -7.16
CA TYR A 424 8.53 -22.90 -6.51
C TYR A 424 8.13 -21.50 -6.99
N PHE A 425 7.68 -21.35 -8.23
CA PHE A 425 7.14 -20.09 -8.74
C PHE A 425 5.88 -19.67 -7.97
N LYS A 426 4.98 -20.61 -7.66
CA LYS A 426 3.79 -20.32 -6.84
C LYS A 426 4.19 -19.75 -5.47
N LEU A 427 5.13 -20.41 -4.80
CA LEU A 427 5.65 -19.97 -3.50
C LEU A 427 6.29 -18.56 -3.59
N TYR A 428 7.02 -18.28 -4.68
CA TYR A 428 7.62 -16.96 -4.89
C TYR A 428 6.58 -15.88 -5.14
N THR A 429 5.55 -16.18 -5.93
CA THR A 429 4.44 -15.26 -6.19
C THR A 429 3.71 -14.95 -4.88
N GLU A 430 3.42 -15.95 -4.05
CA GLU A 430 2.81 -15.75 -2.73
C GLU A 430 3.66 -14.86 -1.80
N LEU A 431 4.98 -15.02 -1.83
CA LEU A 431 5.91 -14.16 -1.10
C LEU A 431 5.87 -12.72 -1.62
N CYS A 432 5.86 -12.53 -2.94
CA CYS A 432 5.78 -11.20 -3.55
C CYS A 432 4.45 -10.52 -3.24
N ASP A 433 3.34 -11.26 -3.25
CA ASP A 433 2.02 -10.76 -2.87
C ASP A 433 2.02 -10.32 -1.40
N HIS A 434 2.63 -11.10 -0.50
CA HIS A 434 2.76 -10.72 0.90
C HIS A 434 3.66 -9.48 1.08
N LEU A 435 4.80 -9.42 0.40
CA LEU A 435 5.72 -8.27 0.45
C LEU A 435 5.03 -6.99 -0.06
N ASN A 436 4.27 -7.09 -1.15
CA ASN A 436 3.50 -6.01 -1.73
C ASN A 436 2.40 -5.52 -0.78
N GLU A 437 1.69 -6.45 -0.13
CA GLU A 437 0.70 -6.13 0.89
C GLU A 437 1.32 -5.35 2.06
N VAL A 438 2.46 -5.83 2.59
CA VAL A 438 3.19 -5.11 3.65
C VAL A 438 3.60 -3.72 3.19
N CYS A 439 4.15 -3.58 1.97
CA CYS A 439 4.54 -2.29 1.41
C CYS A 439 3.34 -1.32 1.34
N ARG A 440 2.18 -1.81 0.89
CA ARG A 440 0.93 -1.04 0.81
C ARG A 440 0.40 -0.60 2.17
N LEU A 441 0.47 -1.45 3.19
CA LEU A 441 0.06 -1.07 4.55
C LEU A 441 1.00 -0.04 5.17
N LEU A 442 2.32 -0.21 4.98
CA LEU A 442 3.33 0.76 5.40
C LEU A 442 3.14 2.12 4.71
N HIS A 443 2.80 2.12 3.41
CA HIS A 443 2.43 3.33 2.69
C HIS A 443 1.24 4.05 3.35
N ASN A 444 0.18 3.32 3.70
CA ASN A 444 -1.04 3.89 4.28
C ASN A 444 -0.86 4.50 5.69
N VAL A 445 0.20 4.12 6.41
CA VAL A 445 0.54 4.66 7.75
C VAL A 445 1.73 5.63 7.72
N SER A 446 2.26 5.96 6.54
CA SER A 446 3.38 6.88 6.39
C SER A 446 2.93 8.34 6.60
N THR A 447 3.75 9.11 7.32
CA THR A 447 3.49 10.53 7.65
C THR A 447 4.41 11.51 6.92
N SER A 448 5.50 11.03 6.32
CA SER A 448 6.44 11.83 5.52
C SER A 448 6.14 11.67 4.03
N GLU A 449 6.19 12.77 3.29
CA GLU A 449 6.10 12.77 1.83
C GLU A 449 7.19 11.88 1.20
N THR A 450 8.40 11.89 1.77
CA THR A 450 9.51 11.05 1.31
C THR A 450 9.16 9.56 1.36
N LEU A 451 8.62 9.11 2.49
CA LEU A 451 8.19 7.71 2.66
C LEU A 451 7.03 7.36 1.71
N LEU A 452 6.08 8.26 1.51
CA LEU A 452 4.94 8.04 0.61
C LEU A 452 5.39 7.79 -0.82
N ILE A 453 6.31 8.62 -1.33
CA ILE A 453 6.86 8.47 -2.67
C ILE A 453 7.68 7.17 -2.79
N TYR A 454 8.57 6.90 -1.84
CA TYR A 454 9.44 5.73 -1.89
C TYR A 454 8.69 4.41 -1.75
N SER A 455 7.77 4.32 -0.79
CA SER A 455 6.92 3.13 -0.64
C SER A 455 6.09 2.88 -1.90
N LYS A 456 5.50 3.91 -2.51
CA LYS A 456 4.70 3.73 -3.73
C LYS A 456 5.54 3.30 -4.93
N ALA A 457 6.73 3.88 -5.09
CA ALA A 457 7.66 3.48 -6.15
C ALA A 457 8.10 2.01 -5.97
N THR A 458 8.43 1.61 -4.74
CA THR A 458 8.84 0.23 -4.44
C THR A 458 7.70 -0.77 -4.64
N GLU A 459 6.47 -0.44 -4.22
CA GLU A 459 5.26 -1.22 -4.51
C GLU A 459 5.11 -1.48 -6.02
N ASN A 460 5.21 -0.42 -6.84
CA ASN A 460 5.13 -0.52 -8.29
C ASN A 460 6.24 -1.40 -8.88
N HIS A 461 7.48 -1.26 -8.40
CA HIS A 461 8.59 -2.09 -8.88
C HIS A 461 8.45 -3.56 -8.47
N ILE A 462 7.93 -3.87 -7.28
CA ILE A 462 7.65 -5.26 -6.86
C ILE A 462 6.63 -5.90 -7.81
N ASN A 463 5.55 -5.17 -8.13
CA ASN A 463 4.52 -5.63 -9.06
C ASN A 463 5.05 -5.92 -10.46
N ILE A 464 5.98 -5.09 -10.96
CA ILE A 464 6.52 -5.23 -12.33
C ILE A 464 7.61 -6.30 -12.39
N PHE A 465 8.57 -6.28 -11.47
CA PHE A 465 9.79 -7.09 -11.56
C PHE A 465 9.66 -8.49 -10.96
N SER A 466 8.64 -8.78 -10.16
CA SER A 466 8.34 -10.13 -9.68
C SER A 466 8.19 -11.12 -10.85
N ALA A 467 7.39 -10.79 -11.85
CA ALA A 467 7.25 -11.61 -13.06
C ALA A 467 8.57 -11.73 -13.86
N GLN A 468 9.40 -10.69 -13.84
CA GLN A 468 10.66 -10.70 -14.60
C GLN A 468 11.70 -11.66 -14.02
N ILE A 469 11.70 -11.91 -12.72
CA ILE A 469 12.54 -12.95 -12.12
C ILE A 469 12.12 -14.34 -12.61
N LEU A 470 10.81 -14.60 -12.70
CA LEU A 470 10.30 -15.87 -13.22
C LEU A 470 10.74 -16.07 -14.69
N ASN A 471 10.66 -15.03 -15.51
CA ASN A 471 11.16 -15.04 -16.88
C ASN A 471 12.69 -15.27 -16.97
N ALA A 472 13.48 -14.71 -16.06
CA ALA A 472 14.91 -14.96 -16.00
C ALA A 472 15.22 -16.42 -15.61
N CYS A 473 14.45 -16.99 -14.66
CA CYS A 473 14.51 -18.40 -14.28
C CYS A 473 14.16 -19.32 -15.46
N LEU A 474 13.09 -19.03 -16.19
CA LEU A 474 12.68 -19.78 -17.39
C LEU A 474 13.77 -19.75 -18.47
N THR A 475 14.37 -18.58 -18.69
CA THR A 475 15.49 -18.40 -19.63
C THR A 475 16.69 -19.28 -19.24
N LEU A 476 17.03 -19.34 -17.95
CA LEU A 476 18.12 -20.18 -17.46
C LEU A 476 17.77 -21.67 -17.56
N SER A 477 16.52 -22.05 -17.28
CA SER A 477 16.03 -23.42 -17.41
C SER A 477 16.09 -23.91 -18.86
N ALA A 478 15.74 -23.06 -19.82
CA ALA A 478 15.87 -23.35 -21.25
C ALA A 478 17.35 -23.42 -21.71
N HIS A 479 18.25 -22.71 -21.02
CA HIS A 479 19.66 -22.63 -21.38
C HIS A 479 20.63 -22.82 -20.19
N PRO A 480 20.68 -24.00 -19.54
CA PRO A 480 21.39 -24.19 -18.26
C PRO A 480 22.90 -23.96 -18.32
N ASN A 481 23.51 -24.20 -19.48
CA ASN A 481 24.95 -24.01 -19.70
C ASN A 481 25.32 -22.56 -20.07
N SER A 482 24.33 -21.67 -20.24
CA SER A 482 24.60 -20.29 -20.63
C SER A 482 24.99 -19.45 -19.41
N ARG A 483 26.28 -19.11 -19.34
CA ARG A 483 26.77 -18.14 -18.34
C ARG A 483 26.04 -16.80 -18.42
N ILE A 484 25.64 -16.38 -19.62
CA ILE A 484 24.92 -15.11 -19.83
C ILE A 484 23.50 -15.19 -19.23
N ALA A 485 22.81 -16.32 -19.39
CA ALA A 485 21.49 -16.50 -18.77
C ALA A 485 21.60 -16.54 -17.23
N LYS A 486 22.66 -17.17 -16.71
CA LYS A 486 22.96 -17.17 -15.28
C LYS A 486 23.22 -15.76 -14.76
N ASP A 487 24.12 -15.01 -15.39
CA ASP A 487 24.44 -13.63 -15.02
C ASP A 487 23.17 -12.74 -15.08
N ASN A 488 22.27 -12.96 -16.05
CA ASN A 488 21.00 -12.24 -16.12
C ASN A 488 20.11 -12.54 -14.90
N LEU A 489 19.91 -13.81 -14.55
CA LEU A 489 19.13 -14.18 -13.37
C LEU A 489 19.70 -13.56 -12.08
N GLU A 490 21.03 -13.60 -11.89
CA GLU A 490 21.66 -13.01 -10.69
C GLU A 490 21.33 -11.53 -10.54
N VAL A 491 21.41 -10.74 -11.61
CA VAL A 491 21.14 -9.28 -11.53
C VAL A 491 19.67 -9.00 -11.24
N PHE A 492 18.73 -9.78 -11.77
CA PHE A 492 17.31 -9.64 -11.43
C PHE A 492 17.02 -10.03 -9.97
N LEU A 493 17.67 -11.07 -9.46
CA LEU A 493 17.58 -11.47 -8.05
C LEU A 493 18.16 -10.39 -7.13
N ASP A 494 19.34 -9.85 -7.44
CA ASP A 494 19.96 -8.75 -6.69
C ASP A 494 19.05 -7.52 -6.65
N PHE A 495 18.38 -7.21 -7.76
CA PHE A 495 17.41 -6.12 -7.81
C PHE A 495 16.22 -6.36 -6.88
N TRP A 496 15.66 -7.57 -6.87
CA TRP A 496 14.57 -7.91 -5.95
C TRP A 496 15.01 -7.92 -4.48
N ILE A 497 16.21 -8.39 -4.16
CA ILE A 497 16.79 -8.25 -2.81
C ILE A 497 16.83 -6.78 -2.41
N SER A 498 17.20 -5.88 -3.34
CA SER A 498 17.21 -4.45 -3.06
C SER A 498 15.83 -3.89 -2.76
N LEU A 499 14.78 -4.35 -3.46
CA LEU A 499 13.39 -3.96 -3.19
C LEU A 499 12.89 -4.51 -1.85
N TYR A 500 13.19 -5.78 -1.56
CA TYR A 500 12.87 -6.40 -0.28
C TYR A 500 13.54 -5.66 0.89
N SER A 501 14.81 -5.29 0.74
CA SER A 501 15.55 -4.47 1.69
C SER A 501 14.97 -3.07 1.84
N ASP A 502 14.51 -2.44 0.76
CA ASP A 502 13.86 -1.13 0.80
C ASP A 502 12.57 -1.18 1.65
N VAL A 503 11.72 -2.21 1.48
CA VAL A 503 10.51 -2.40 2.32
C VAL A 503 10.88 -2.61 3.79
N HIS A 504 11.94 -3.38 4.07
CA HIS A 504 12.44 -3.57 5.42
C HIS A 504 12.96 -2.26 6.05
N GLN A 505 13.59 -1.40 5.25
CA GLN A 505 14.03 -0.09 5.71
C GLN A 505 12.84 0.84 5.99
N TYR A 506 11.79 0.81 5.16
CA TYR A 506 10.59 1.61 5.42
C TYR A 506 9.92 1.26 6.75
N SER A 507 9.85 -0.02 7.11
CA SER A 507 9.28 -0.43 8.40
C SER A 507 10.08 0.13 9.59
N LYS A 508 11.42 0.20 9.47
CA LYS A 508 12.30 0.83 10.46
C LYS A 508 12.09 2.34 10.52
N ASP A 509 12.07 3.01 9.37
CA ASP A 509 11.91 4.47 9.32
C ASP A 509 10.56 4.91 9.89
N ILE A 510 9.47 4.18 9.60
CA ILE A 510 8.14 4.44 10.19
C ILE A 510 8.18 4.27 11.71
N ARG A 511 8.90 3.26 12.21
CA ARG A 511 9.07 3.02 13.65
C ARG A 511 9.87 4.14 14.32
N ASP A 512 10.94 4.59 13.69
CA ASP A 512 11.81 5.66 14.21
C ASP A 512 11.08 7.00 14.24
N LEU A 513 10.34 7.34 13.17
CA LEU A 513 9.48 8.52 13.12
C LEU A 513 8.37 8.47 14.17
N ALA A 514 7.79 7.29 14.44
CA ALA A 514 6.79 7.13 15.49
C ALA A 514 7.35 7.35 16.91
N ASN A 515 8.63 7.06 17.12
CA ASN A 515 9.33 7.21 18.39
C ASN A 515 9.97 8.60 18.58
N GLY A 516 9.85 9.50 17.58
CA GLY A 516 10.42 10.85 17.63
C GLY A 516 11.91 10.94 17.31
N PHE A 517 12.52 9.87 16.77
CA PHE A 517 13.90 9.91 16.27
C PHE A 517 13.90 10.52 14.86
N GLY A 518 14.16 11.82 14.77
CA GLY A 518 14.21 12.54 13.49
C GLY A 518 15.59 12.59 12.86
N SER A 519 15.89 11.71 11.89
CA SER A 519 16.75 12.03 10.74
C SER A 519 16.75 10.92 9.70
N MET A 520 16.09 11.15 8.57
CA MET A 520 16.01 10.22 7.44
C MET A 520 17.22 10.41 6.50
N ASN A 521 18.44 10.27 7.03
CA ASN A 521 19.69 10.57 6.29
C ASN A 521 20.18 9.42 5.38
N HIS A 522 19.47 8.29 5.34
CA HIS A 522 19.90 7.10 4.60
C HIS A 522 19.61 7.14 3.10
N TYR A 523 18.78 8.08 2.63
CA TYR A 523 18.38 8.15 1.22
C TYR A 523 19.19 9.12 0.36
N ASP A 524 19.94 10.06 0.98
CA ASP A 524 20.80 11.03 0.27
C ASP A 524 22.28 10.61 0.20
N SER A 525 22.72 9.62 0.98
CA SER A 525 24.11 9.12 0.95
C SER A 525 24.26 7.87 0.10
N GLY A 526 24.22 8.09 -1.22
CA GLY A 526 24.48 7.06 -2.22
C GLY A 526 25.67 7.37 -3.11
N MET A 527 26.80 7.87 -2.56
CA MET A 527 28.12 7.84 -3.23
C MET A 527 29.24 8.39 -2.33
N ALA A 528 29.92 7.51 -1.61
CA ALA A 528 31.32 7.70 -1.25
C ALA A 528 32.08 6.44 -1.69
N ASN A 529 33.03 6.64 -2.60
CA ASN A 529 34.01 5.69 -3.12
C ASN A 529 34.12 4.35 -2.36
N LYS A 530 33.70 3.24 -2.97
CA LYS A 530 34.21 1.90 -2.61
C LYS A 530 35.65 1.77 -3.12
N GLY A 531 36.57 2.40 -2.39
CA GLY A 531 37.98 2.02 -2.35
C GLY A 531 38.15 0.79 -1.44
N LYS A 532 38.91 -0.19 -1.92
CA LYS A 532 39.24 -1.47 -1.28
C LYS A 532 39.54 -1.35 0.22
N SER A 533 38.96 -2.23 1.04
CA SER A 533 39.68 -2.83 2.15
C SER A 533 39.15 -4.24 2.44
N SER A 534 40.09 -5.18 2.48
CA SER A 534 39.92 -6.59 2.83
C SER A 534 39.93 -6.80 4.34
N SER A 535 39.52 -8.01 4.76
CA SER A 535 39.62 -8.65 6.10
C SER A 535 38.55 -8.18 7.11
N ASN A 536 37.83 -9.03 7.86
CA ASN A 536 38.11 -10.39 8.32
C ASN A 536 36.84 -11.26 8.38
N ASN A 537 37.01 -12.55 8.05
CA ASN A 537 36.09 -13.63 8.38
C ASN A 537 36.07 -13.90 9.89
N GLN A 538 34.88 -14.15 10.46
CA GLN A 538 34.72 -15.16 11.51
C GLN A 538 33.24 -15.57 11.63
N LEU A 539 32.94 -16.77 11.11
CA LEU A 539 31.80 -17.57 11.56
C LEU A 539 32.07 -18.07 12.99
N PRO A 540 31.03 -18.40 13.77
CA PRO A 540 31.10 -19.48 14.73
C PRO A 540 30.24 -20.69 14.31
N PRO A 541 30.57 -21.91 14.80
CA PRO A 541 30.17 -23.18 14.21
C PRO A 541 28.98 -23.84 14.90
N THR A 542 28.47 -24.85 14.22
CA THR A 542 27.40 -25.80 14.59
C THR A 542 27.87 -26.86 15.60
N THR A 543 26.88 -27.50 16.24
CA THR A 543 26.86 -28.79 16.99
C THR A 543 27.14 -28.77 18.50
N THR A 544 26.14 -29.07 19.33
CA THR A 544 25.88 -30.41 19.93
C THR A 544 24.83 -30.32 21.05
N ALA A 545 24.07 -31.40 21.22
CA ALA A 545 22.99 -31.55 22.18
C ALA A 545 23.47 -31.94 23.59
N THR A 546 22.81 -31.42 24.64
CA THR A 546 22.69 -32.13 25.93
C THR A 546 21.58 -31.56 26.83
N VAL A 547 20.59 -32.41 27.09
CA VAL A 547 19.98 -32.78 28.40
C VAL A 547 19.58 -31.70 29.42
N ALA A 548 18.32 -31.82 29.83
CA ALA A 548 17.60 -31.13 30.90
C ALA A 548 18.28 -31.12 32.27
N THR A 549 18.03 -30.08 33.07
CA THR A 549 17.79 -30.22 34.52
C THR A 549 16.90 -29.08 35.04
N THR A 550 15.81 -29.49 35.68
CA THR A 550 14.87 -28.71 36.49
C THR A 550 15.50 -28.10 37.74
N ILE A 551 15.20 -26.83 38.07
CA ILE A 551 15.19 -26.34 39.46
C ILE A 551 13.98 -25.41 39.66
N THR A 552 13.25 -25.73 40.73
CA THR A 552 12.00 -25.19 41.27
C THR A 552 12.16 -23.95 42.15
N ALA A 553 11.02 -23.25 42.35
CA ALA A 553 10.64 -22.34 43.45
C ALA A 553 11.12 -20.86 43.33
N ALA A 554 10.36 -19.83 43.71
CA ALA A 554 9.16 -19.71 44.54
C ALA A 554 8.37 -18.41 44.23
N THR A 555 7.05 -18.45 44.45
CA THR A 555 6.15 -17.30 44.63
C THR A 555 6.37 -16.61 45.98
N PRO A 556 5.96 -15.33 46.12
CA PRO A 556 4.82 -15.08 47.01
C PRO A 556 3.76 -14.12 46.43
N ALA A 557 2.56 -14.29 46.95
CA ALA A 557 1.29 -13.70 46.55
C ALA A 557 0.95 -12.37 47.26
N SER A 558 -0.16 -11.76 46.80
CA SER A 558 -1.01 -10.70 47.40
C SER A 558 -0.93 -9.37 46.63
N ALA A 559 -1.99 -8.66 46.27
CA ALA A 559 -3.44 -8.84 46.28
C ALA A 559 -4.04 -7.70 45.41
N ALA A 560 -5.21 -7.95 44.79
CA ALA A 560 -6.36 -7.02 44.71
C ALA A 560 -7.21 -7.33 43.47
N ALA A 561 -8.43 -7.79 43.76
CA ALA A 561 -9.52 -7.98 42.82
C ALA A 561 -10.11 -6.63 42.36
N ALA A 562 -10.50 -6.56 41.08
CA ALA A 562 -11.72 -5.96 40.54
C ALA A 562 -11.45 -5.37 39.15
N THR A 563 -11.92 -6.06 38.10
CA THR A 563 -12.74 -5.55 36.99
C THR A 563 -12.81 -6.65 35.93
N THR A 564 -13.81 -7.52 36.08
CA THR A 564 -14.12 -8.63 35.19
C THR A 564 -15.31 -8.21 34.34
N THR A 565 -15.13 -8.00 33.02
CA THR A 565 -16.06 -8.34 31.92
C THR A 565 -15.70 -7.57 30.64
N THR A 566 -14.84 -8.13 29.76
CA THR A 566 -14.94 -8.01 28.27
C THR A 566 -13.83 -8.73 27.45
N THR A 567 -12.88 -9.47 28.02
CA THR A 567 -11.72 -10.00 27.27
C THR A 567 -11.62 -11.53 27.11
N ALA A 568 -12.71 -12.29 27.31
CA ALA A 568 -12.65 -13.76 27.34
C ALA A 568 -12.70 -14.48 25.97
N ALA A 569 -13.04 -13.81 24.87
CA ALA A 569 -13.19 -14.46 23.56
C ALA A 569 -11.83 -14.79 22.90
N ALA A 570 -10.88 -13.85 22.92
CA ALA A 570 -9.58 -13.97 22.25
C ALA A 570 -8.68 -15.09 22.82
N ALA A 571 -8.81 -15.43 24.12
CA ALA A 571 -8.02 -16.49 24.74
C ALA A 571 -8.45 -17.91 24.34
N SER A 572 -9.66 -18.09 23.79
CA SER A 572 -10.23 -19.41 23.50
C SER A 572 -9.79 -20.01 22.15
N ASN A 573 -9.35 -19.17 21.21
CA ASN A 573 -8.98 -19.60 19.85
C ASN A 573 -7.55 -20.19 19.78
N ASN A 574 -6.63 -19.74 20.63
CA ASN A 574 -5.20 -20.16 20.68
C ASN A 574 -5.00 -21.67 20.96
N GLU A 575 -5.99 -22.34 21.53
CA GLU A 575 -5.88 -23.75 21.91
C GLU A 575 -6.28 -24.74 20.80
N LEU A 576 -7.01 -24.32 19.76
CA LEU A 576 -7.50 -25.27 18.73
C LEU A 576 -6.34 -25.90 17.95
N GLY A 577 -5.41 -25.10 17.41
CA GLY A 577 -4.27 -25.60 16.65
C GLY A 577 -3.31 -26.44 17.49
N SER A 578 -2.98 -25.97 18.69
CA SER A 578 -2.05 -26.66 19.61
C SER A 578 -2.62 -27.98 20.15
N MET A 579 -3.90 -28.00 20.57
CA MET A 579 -4.52 -29.23 21.08
C MET A 579 -4.75 -30.27 20.00
N THR A 580 -5.15 -29.87 18.78
CA THR A 580 -5.44 -30.82 17.69
C THR A 580 -4.17 -31.38 17.05
N ALA A 581 -3.12 -30.56 16.87
CA ALA A 581 -1.83 -31.02 16.36
C ALA A 581 -1.15 -32.00 17.32
N ALA A 582 -1.04 -31.64 18.61
CA ALA A 582 -0.39 -32.49 19.62
C ALA A 582 -1.15 -33.81 19.91
N THR A 583 -2.45 -33.86 19.63
CA THR A 583 -3.24 -35.10 19.72
C THR A 583 -3.09 -35.97 18.47
N ALA A 584 -2.95 -35.37 17.28
CA ALA A 584 -2.76 -36.11 16.04
C ALA A 584 -1.37 -36.76 15.91
N GLU A 585 -0.30 -36.12 16.42
CA GLU A 585 1.06 -36.69 16.43
C GLU A 585 1.17 -37.99 17.24
N LYS A 586 0.30 -38.17 18.24
CA LYS A 586 0.26 -39.40 19.05
C LYS A 586 -0.33 -40.60 18.31
N TRP A 587 -0.98 -40.39 17.16
CA TRP A 587 -1.59 -41.46 16.39
C TRP A 587 -0.57 -42.09 15.42
N THR A 588 0.19 -43.07 15.92
CA THR A 588 1.16 -43.91 15.17
C THR A 588 0.51 -45.12 14.49
N ALA A 589 -0.82 -45.10 14.29
CA ALA A 589 -1.52 -46.21 13.67
C ALA A 589 -1.03 -46.43 12.21
N PRO A 590 -1.01 -47.68 11.72
CA PRO A 590 -0.63 -47.99 10.34
C PRO A 590 -1.42 -47.13 9.34
N GLU A 591 -0.81 -46.77 8.21
CA GLU A 591 -1.42 -45.94 7.16
C GLU A 591 -2.78 -46.47 6.66
N ASP A 592 -3.09 -47.73 6.92
CA ASP A 592 -4.34 -48.41 6.58
C ASP A 592 -5.52 -48.14 7.53
N ASN A 593 -5.35 -47.39 8.63
CA ASN A 593 -6.46 -47.08 9.53
C ASN A 593 -7.30 -45.89 9.04
N ASP A 594 -8.41 -46.23 8.42
CA ASP A 594 -9.39 -45.30 7.84
C ASP A 594 -10.05 -44.34 8.86
N VAL A 595 -10.14 -44.70 10.15
CA VAL A 595 -10.59 -43.79 11.23
C VAL A 595 -9.55 -42.69 11.44
N VAL A 596 -8.30 -43.10 11.64
CA VAL A 596 -7.18 -42.21 11.97
C VAL A 596 -6.86 -41.30 10.80
N ARG A 597 -6.88 -41.82 9.57
CA ARG A 597 -6.66 -41.04 8.35
C ARG A 597 -7.65 -39.89 8.21
N ARG A 598 -8.95 -40.15 8.43
CA ARG A 598 -10.00 -39.11 8.39
C ARG A 598 -9.87 -38.12 9.53
N ALA A 599 -9.54 -38.60 10.74
CA ALA A 599 -9.28 -37.72 11.87
C ALA A 599 -8.09 -36.78 11.61
N LYS A 600 -6.99 -37.30 11.05
CA LYS A 600 -5.83 -36.49 10.65
C LYS A 600 -6.20 -35.46 9.57
N ALA A 601 -7.02 -35.83 8.58
CA ALA A 601 -7.52 -34.89 7.58
C ALA A 601 -8.34 -33.76 8.23
N MET A 602 -9.25 -34.06 9.14
CA MET A 602 -10.00 -33.03 9.88
C MET A 602 -9.12 -32.14 10.75
N VAL A 603 -8.09 -32.70 11.39
CA VAL A 603 -7.10 -31.91 12.13
C VAL A 603 -6.35 -30.96 11.21
N GLN A 604 -5.90 -31.40 10.03
CA GLN A 604 -5.23 -30.52 9.07
C GLN A 604 -6.15 -29.37 8.62
N MET A 605 -7.41 -29.67 8.31
CA MET A 605 -8.41 -28.65 7.97
C MET A 605 -8.63 -27.64 9.12
N ALA A 606 -8.69 -28.11 10.36
CA ALA A 606 -8.81 -27.25 11.54
C ALA A 606 -7.56 -26.40 11.78
N ILE A 607 -6.37 -26.91 11.48
CA ILE A 607 -5.11 -26.14 11.50
C ILE A 607 -5.16 -25.04 10.44
N SER A 608 -5.60 -25.32 9.22
CA SER A 608 -5.75 -24.28 8.17
C SER A 608 -6.73 -23.18 8.59
N MET A 609 -7.86 -23.53 9.22
CA MET A 609 -8.80 -22.56 9.78
C MET A 609 -8.18 -21.72 10.91
N TYR A 610 -7.30 -22.30 11.72
CA TYR A 610 -6.57 -21.59 12.77
C TYR A 610 -5.48 -20.67 12.21
N GLN A 611 -4.74 -21.11 11.19
CA GLN A 611 -3.75 -20.27 10.51
C GLN A 611 -4.42 -19.05 9.88
N PHE A 612 -5.60 -19.21 9.29
CA PHE A 612 -6.40 -18.09 8.78
C PHE A 612 -6.64 -16.99 9.83
N THR A 613 -6.93 -17.35 11.09
CA THR A 613 -7.13 -16.35 12.14
C THR A 613 -5.84 -15.62 12.52
N HIS A 614 -4.68 -16.16 12.16
CA HIS A 614 -3.37 -15.54 12.37
C HIS A 614 -2.87 -14.76 11.14
N GLY A 615 -3.61 -14.79 10.03
CA GLY A 615 -3.13 -14.24 8.75
C GLY A 615 -2.11 -15.14 8.06
N GLU A 616 -2.03 -16.40 8.46
CA GLU A 616 -1.10 -17.40 7.94
C GLU A 616 -1.87 -18.46 7.12
N GLY A 617 -1.14 -19.29 6.39
CA GLY A 617 -1.69 -20.47 5.72
C GLY A 617 -2.36 -20.19 4.36
N GLU A 618 -3.04 -21.22 3.87
CA GLU A 618 -3.56 -21.28 2.48
C GLU A 618 -4.89 -20.55 2.31
N LEU A 619 -5.70 -20.46 3.35
CA LEU A 619 -7.00 -19.79 3.30
C LEU A 619 -6.78 -18.27 3.26
N LYS A 620 -7.32 -17.57 2.27
CA LYS A 620 -7.12 -16.12 2.11
C LYS A 620 -8.39 -15.33 2.35
N THR A 621 -9.55 -15.92 2.10
CA THR A 621 -10.84 -15.25 2.22
C THR A 621 -11.72 -15.89 3.29
N THR A 622 -12.66 -15.10 3.81
CA THR A 622 -13.70 -15.60 4.72
C THR A 622 -14.52 -16.72 4.08
N GLN A 623 -14.72 -16.67 2.76
CA GLN A 623 -15.42 -17.70 2.01
C GLN A 623 -14.63 -19.01 1.98
N ASP A 624 -13.30 -18.95 1.87
CA ASP A 624 -12.44 -20.15 1.95
C ASP A 624 -12.60 -20.82 3.32
N LEU A 625 -12.62 -20.03 4.40
CA LEU A 625 -12.84 -20.54 5.76
C LEU A 625 -14.21 -21.20 5.91
N PHE A 626 -15.27 -20.61 5.37
CA PHE A 626 -16.61 -21.20 5.42
C PHE A 626 -16.67 -22.50 4.61
N THR A 627 -16.05 -22.53 3.44
CA THR A 627 -15.94 -23.74 2.61
C THR A 627 -15.14 -24.82 3.34
N GLN A 628 -14.05 -24.45 4.02
CA GLN A 628 -13.24 -25.35 4.83
C GLN A 628 -14.05 -25.97 5.98
N ALA A 629 -14.88 -25.18 6.65
CA ALA A 629 -15.78 -25.64 7.70
C ALA A 629 -16.84 -26.63 7.18
N GLU A 630 -17.36 -26.42 5.96
CA GLU A 630 -18.25 -27.38 5.30
C GLU A 630 -17.54 -28.71 5.03
N PHE A 631 -16.30 -28.67 4.55
CA PHE A 631 -15.49 -29.89 4.37
C PHE A 631 -15.22 -30.63 5.69
N ILE A 632 -14.95 -29.91 6.79
CA ILE A 632 -14.83 -30.54 8.12
C ILE A 632 -16.15 -31.23 8.50
N ALA A 633 -17.29 -30.57 8.31
CA ALA A 633 -18.60 -31.15 8.62
C ALA A 633 -18.90 -32.41 7.78
N GLU A 634 -18.55 -32.41 6.49
CA GLU A 634 -18.69 -33.57 5.62
C GLU A 634 -17.79 -34.73 6.05
N GLU A 635 -16.53 -34.45 6.37
CA GLU A 635 -15.57 -35.47 6.78
C GLU A 635 -15.91 -36.04 8.17
N ALA A 636 -16.43 -35.21 9.08
CA ALA A 636 -16.95 -35.64 10.38
C ALA A 636 -18.16 -36.58 10.26
N ASN A 637 -19.05 -36.33 9.29
CA ASN A 637 -20.15 -37.25 8.99
C ASN A 637 -19.66 -38.63 8.50
N LYS A 638 -18.63 -38.66 7.65
CA LYS A 638 -18.01 -39.90 7.18
C LYS A 638 -17.31 -40.64 8.34
N PHE A 639 -16.58 -39.90 9.17
CA PHE A 639 -15.95 -40.39 10.39
C PHE A 639 -16.97 -41.02 11.34
N TYR A 640 -18.07 -40.32 11.63
CA TYR A 640 -19.13 -40.83 12.52
C TYR A 640 -19.66 -42.19 12.06
N LYS A 641 -20.01 -42.31 10.77
CA LYS A 641 -20.51 -43.58 10.20
C LYS A 641 -19.52 -44.73 10.38
N LEU A 642 -18.23 -44.46 10.20
CA LEU A 642 -17.18 -45.47 10.29
C LEU A 642 -16.96 -45.92 11.74
N VAL A 643 -16.83 -44.97 12.67
CA VAL A 643 -16.67 -45.32 14.09
C VAL A 643 -17.94 -45.98 14.64
N ARG A 644 -19.13 -45.56 14.20
CA ARG A 644 -20.40 -46.21 14.56
C ARG A 644 -20.46 -47.64 14.07
N HIS A 645 -19.92 -47.95 12.90
CA HIS A 645 -19.80 -49.32 12.43
C HIS A 645 -18.83 -50.14 13.30
N PHE A 646 -17.69 -49.56 13.67
CA PHE A 646 -16.73 -50.18 14.57
C PHE A 646 -17.33 -50.50 15.96
N THR A 647 -18.19 -49.63 16.51
CA THR A 647 -18.79 -49.88 17.83
C THR A 647 -19.64 -51.17 17.88
N TYR A 648 -20.15 -51.67 16.75
CA TYR A 648 -20.83 -52.97 16.70
C TYR A 648 -19.90 -54.15 16.97
N GLN A 649 -18.60 -54.01 16.71
CA GLN A 649 -17.59 -55.03 16.95
C GLN A 649 -17.04 -54.99 18.39
N VAL A 650 -17.21 -53.87 19.09
CA VAL A 650 -16.77 -53.71 20.48
C VAL A 650 -17.73 -54.45 21.44
N PRO A 651 -17.22 -55.32 22.33
CA PRO A 651 -18.04 -55.98 23.35
C PRO A 651 -18.74 -54.98 24.27
N SER A 652 -19.92 -55.35 24.77
CA SER A 652 -20.66 -54.52 25.74
C SER A 652 -19.88 -54.35 27.04
N GLY A 653 -19.65 -53.11 27.44
CA GLY A 653 -18.91 -52.75 28.65
C GLY A 653 -18.64 -51.25 28.71
N LEU A 654 -17.99 -50.79 29.79
CA LEU A 654 -17.72 -49.36 30.03
C LEU A 654 -16.97 -48.68 28.86
N ALA A 655 -16.00 -49.36 28.26
CA ALA A 655 -15.25 -48.81 27.13
C ALA A 655 -16.14 -48.51 25.90
N LYS A 656 -17.20 -49.32 25.68
CA LYS A 656 -18.16 -49.09 24.59
C LYS A 656 -19.13 -47.96 24.92
N THR A 657 -19.60 -47.88 26.17
CA THR A 657 -20.50 -46.79 26.59
C THR A 657 -19.80 -45.45 26.51
N ASP A 658 -18.55 -45.37 27.00
CA ASP A 658 -17.75 -44.14 26.96
C ASP A 658 -17.48 -43.67 25.51
N LEU A 659 -17.21 -44.62 24.59
CA LEU A 659 -17.05 -44.32 23.16
C LEU A 659 -18.35 -43.81 22.53
N LEU A 660 -19.50 -44.43 22.84
CA LEU A 660 -20.79 -44.01 22.31
C LEU A 660 -21.21 -42.63 22.84
N ASP A 661 -20.99 -42.35 24.12
CA ASP A 661 -21.29 -41.06 24.74
C ASP A 661 -20.52 -39.89 24.11
N GLN A 662 -19.30 -40.15 23.64
CA GLN A 662 -18.48 -39.18 22.90
C GLN A 662 -18.92 -39.08 21.44
N LEU A 663 -19.11 -40.22 20.78
CA LEU A 663 -19.43 -40.31 19.36
C LEU A 663 -20.81 -39.72 19.03
N ASP A 664 -21.81 -39.93 19.88
CA ASP A 664 -23.19 -39.46 19.64
C ASP A 664 -23.34 -37.93 19.81
N LYS A 665 -22.31 -37.24 20.29
CA LYS A 665 -22.22 -35.78 20.26
C LYS A 665 -21.73 -35.22 18.93
N VAL A 666 -21.00 -36.01 18.12
CA VAL A 666 -20.43 -35.57 16.85
C VAL A 666 -21.51 -35.05 15.87
N PRO A 667 -22.64 -35.76 15.63
CA PRO A 667 -23.69 -35.26 14.74
C PRO A 667 -24.28 -33.91 15.16
N THR A 668 -24.41 -33.66 16.47
CA THR A 668 -24.92 -32.39 17.00
C THR A 668 -24.00 -31.22 16.64
N PHE A 669 -22.69 -31.37 16.87
CA PHE A 669 -21.72 -30.33 16.53
C PHE A 669 -21.56 -30.14 15.02
N VAL A 670 -21.71 -31.20 14.23
CA VAL A 670 -21.78 -31.09 12.76
C VAL A 670 -22.96 -30.23 12.33
N GLN A 671 -24.15 -30.47 12.88
CA GLN A 671 -25.35 -29.68 12.57
C GLN A 671 -25.19 -28.21 13.01
N GLN A 672 -24.63 -27.97 14.19
CA GLN A 672 -24.34 -26.61 14.69
C GLN A 672 -23.37 -25.86 13.78
N LEU A 673 -22.28 -26.52 13.37
CA LEU A 673 -21.31 -25.95 12.44
C LEU A 673 -21.96 -25.60 11.09
N GLN A 674 -22.71 -26.55 10.50
CA GLN A 674 -23.40 -26.33 9.22
C GLN A 674 -24.45 -25.21 9.28
N PHE A 675 -25.21 -25.14 10.37
CA PHE A 675 -26.18 -24.07 10.57
C PHE A 675 -25.51 -22.70 10.63
N THR A 676 -24.43 -22.60 11.41
CA THR A 676 -23.66 -21.36 11.58
C THR A 676 -23.05 -20.90 10.26
N VAL A 677 -22.49 -21.80 9.46
CA VAL A 677 -21.90 -21.47 8.15
C VAL A 677 -22.97 -20.99 7.15
N LYS A 678 -24.16 -21.58 7.14
CA LYS A 678 -25.23 -21.24 6.18
C LYS A 678 -26.01 -19.97 6.50
N GLN A 679 -25.88 -19.43 7.72
CA GLN A 679 -26.59 -18.22 8.12
C GLN A 679 -26.09 -17.00 7.31
N PRO A 680 -26.96 -16.26 6.60
CA PRO A 680 -26.56 -15.05 5.90
C PRO A 680 -26.22 -13.94 6.89
N THR A 681 -25.15 -13.19 6.63
CA THR A 681 -24.73 -12.04 7.44
C THR A 681 -24.42 -10.86 6.54
N VAL A 682 -24.77 -9.65 6.99
CA VAL A 682 -24.55 -8.41 6.24
C VAL A 682 -23.65 -7.48 7.06
N GLY A 683 -22.59 -6.97 6.44
CA GLY A 683 -21.63 -6.06 7.05
C GLY A 683 -20.42 -6.76 7.69
N LYS A 684 -19.32 -6.02 7.80
CA LYS A 684 -18.01 -6.55 8.24
C LYS A 684 -18.01 -7.01 9.69
N ALA A 685 -18.55 -6.22 10.61
CA ALA A 685 -18.63 -6.59 12.03
C ALA A 685 -19.43 -7.88 12.24
N ALA A 686 -20.59 -8.01 11.58
CA ALA A 686 -21.40 -9.23 11.67
C ALA A 686 -20.69 -10.44 11.04
N THR A 687 -19.99 -10.25 9.92
CA THR A 687 -19.19 -11.30 9.28
C THR A 687 -18.03 -11.75 10.18
N PHE A 688 -17.38 -10.82 10.86
CA PHE A 688 -16.32 -11.10 11.83
C PHE A 688 -16.83 -11.99 12.97
N THR A 689 -17.97 -11.63 13.59
CA THR A 689 -18.60 -12.45 14.64
C THR A 689 -18.99 -13.84 14.13
N LYS A 690 -19.42 -13.95 12.87
CA LYS A 690 -19.71 -15.25 12.26
C LYS A 690 -18.46 -16.13 12.16
N VAL A 691 -17.31 -15.56 11.79
CA VAL A 691 -16.03 -16.29 11.76
C VAL A 691 -15.70 -16.86 13.13
N ASP A 692 -15.82 -16.07 14.20
CA ASP A 692 -15.57 -16.53 15.58
C ASP A 692 -16.47 -17.71 15.96
N ASN A 693 -17.76 -17.62 15.61
CA ASN A 693 -18.70 -18.69 15.88
C ASN A 693 -18.35 -19.96 15.09
N VAL A 694 -17.98 -19.84 13.82
CA VAL A 694 -17.56 -20.99 12.99
C VAL A 694 -16.29 -21.64 13.55
N ILE A 695 -15.29 -20.86 13.94
CA ILE A 695 -14.06 -21.37 14.56
C ILE A 695 -14.35 -22.08 15.88
N LYS A 696 -15.21 -21.50 16.71
CA LYS A 696 -15.65 -22.10 17.97
C LYS A 696 -16.38 -23.42 17.77
N GLU A 697 -17.30 -23.49 16.82
CA GLU A 697 -18.04 -24.74 16.54
C GLU A 697 -17.14 -25.81 15.92
N ALA A 698 -16.20 -25.43 15.06
CA ALA A 698 -15.17 -26.34 14.57
C ALA A 698 -14.29 -26.87 15.71
N LYS A 699 -13.90 -26.02 16.68
CA LYS A 699 -13.16 -26.45 17.89
C LYS A 699 -13.96 -27.47 18.69
N ASN A 700 -15.23 -27.18 18.97
CA ASN A 700 -16.09 -28.08 19.72
C ASN A 700 -16.22 -29.44 19.04
N LEU A 701 -16.46 -29.45 17.73
CA LEU A 701 -16.52 -30.68 16.92
C LEU A 701 -15.21 -31.48 17.01
N MET A 702 -14.07 -30.82 16.84
CA MET A 702 -12.77 -31.48 16.84
C MET A 702 -12.41 -32.11 18.20
N ILE A 703 -12.81 -31.51 19.32
CA ILE A 703 -12.62 -32.11 20.65
C ILE A 703 -13.27 -33.49 20.72
N TYR A 704 -14.53 -33.62 20.27
CA TYR A 704 -15.25 -34.89 20.33
C TYR A 704 -14.76 -35.91 19.28
N VAL A 705 -14.30 -35.45 18.12
CA VAL A 705 -13.60 -36.30 17.15
C VAL A 705 -12.34 -36.90 17.78
N CYS A 706 -11.47 -36.09 18.38
CA CYS A 706 -10.22 -36.57 19.00
C CYS A 706 -10.49 -37.53 20.17
N LEU A 707 -11.48 -37.23 21.02
CA LEU A 707 -11.89 -38.13 22.10
C LEU A 707 -12.39 -39.48 21.55
N SER A 708 -13.23 -39.45 20.52
CA SER A 708 -13.77 -40.66 19.88
C SER A 708 -12.65 -41.52 19.26
N VAL A 709 -11.64 -40.90 18.63
CA VAL A 709 -10.47 -41.62 18.09
C VAL A 709 -9.68 -42.31 19.20
N ASN A 710 -9.37 -41.60 20.29
CA ASN A 710 -8.59 -42.15 21.39
C ASN A 710 -9.31 -43.32 22.08
N SER A 711 -10.62 -43.18 22.32
CA SER A 711 -11.46 -44.24 22.87
C SER A 711 -11.57 -45.44 21.92
N ALA A 712 -11.69 -45.20 20.61
CA ALA A 712 -11.75 -46.26 19.60
C ALA A 712 -10.41 -47.01 19.49
N LEU A 713 -9.27 -46.31 19.52
CA LEU A 713 -7.92 -46.91 19.58
C LEU A 713 -7.72 -47.75 20.86
N GLY A 714 -8.19 -47.23 22.00
CA GLY A 714 -8.17 -47.97 23.27
C GLY A 714 -8.99 -49.26 23.20
N CYS A 715 -10.19 -49.20 22.60
CA CYS A 715 -11.02 -50.39 22.38
C CYS A 715 -10.35 -51.38 21.42
N ALA A 716 -9.80 -50.89 20.32
CA ALA A 716 -9.12 -51.73 19.33
C ALA A 716 -7.94 -52.49 19.92
N SER A 717 -7.10 -51.80 20.71
CA SER A 717 -5.96 -52.40 21.42
C SER A 717 -6.42 -53.41 22.48
N LYS A 718 -7.42 -53.05 23.30
CA LYS A 718 -7.91 -53.90 24.40
C LYS A 718 -8.56 -55.21 23.92
N TYR A 719 -9.28 -55.16 22.81
CA TYR A 719 -10.05 -56.29 22.28
C TYR A 719 -9.43 -56.92 21.02
N ASN A 720 -8.25 -56.44 20.60
CA ASN A 720 -7.55 -56.87 19.37
C ASN A 720 -8.46 -56.82 18.13
N LEU A 721 -9.19 -55.71 17.96
CA LEU A 721 -10.15 -55.50 16.88
C LEU A 721 -9.51 -54.72 15.73
N ASP A 722 -9.89 -55.05 14.50
CA ASP A 722 -9.49 -54.31 13.31
C ASP A 722 -10.41 -53.09 13.09
N MET A 723 -9.84 -51.89 13.15
CA MET A 723 -10.55 -50.64 12.83
C MET A 723 -10.63 -50.36 11.32
N GLY A 724 -10.00 -51.19 10.47
CA GLY A 724 -9.86 -50.99 9.02
C GLY A 724 -10.66 -51.94 8.12
N ALA A 725 -11.34 -52.97 8.63
CA ALA A 725 -12.02 -53.94 7.76
C ALA A 725 -13.45 -53.56 7.35
N ALA A 726 -13.57 -52.64 6.39
CA ALA A 726 -14.69 -52.62 5.46
C ALA A 726 -14.27 -53.20 4.09
N ARG A 727 -13.56 -54.32 4.07
CA ARG A 727 -13.42 -55.12 2.83
C ARG A 727 -14.65 -56.00 2.66
N THR A 728 -15.62 -55.47 1.91
CA THR A 728 -16.50 -56.24 1.02
C THR A 728 -17.15 -57.51 1.61
N ARG A 729 -18.21 -57.34 2.41
CA ARG A 729 -19.27 -58.34 2.51
C ARG A 729 -20.63 -57.68 2.29
N SER A 730 -20.95 -57.47 1.02
CA SER A 730 -22.33 -57.39 0.54
C SER A 730 -22.39 -58.05 -0.83
N ARG A 731 -22.50 -59.38 -0.82
CA ARG A 731 -23.14 -60.12 -1.91
C ARG A 731 -24.53 -60.49 -1.43
N THR A 732 -25.50 -59.90 -2.14
CA THR A 732 -26.84 -60.42 -2.42
C THR A 732 -27.72 -60.75 -1.22
N LEU A 733 -28.66 -59.84 -0.92
CA LEU A 733 -30.06 -60.19 -0.66
C LEU A 733 -30.90 -58.93 -0.88
N SER A 734 -31.54 -58.87 -2.05
CA SER A 734 -32.53 -57.85 -2.38
C SER A 734 -33.75 -57.96 -1.47
N PRO A 735 -34.42 -56.85 -1.15
CA PRO A 735 -35.85 -56.86 -0.86
C PRO A 735 -36.58 -56.07 -1.95
N SER A 736 -37.31 -56.80 -2.78
CA SER A 736 -38.42 -56.29 -3.59
C SER A 736 -39.43 -55.59 -2.70
N GLY A 737 -39.64 -54.29 -2.92
CA GLY A 737 -40.75 -53.53 -2.35
C GLY A 737 -42.05 -53.76 -3.13
N ARG A 738 -43.16 -53.63 -2.41
CA ARG A 738 -44.45 -53.19 -2.95
C ARG A 738 -44.99 -52.10 -2.01
N TYR A 739 -44.93 -50.85 -2.46
CA TYR A 739 -46.00 -49.89 -2.25
C TYR A 739 -46.47 -49.50 -3.66
N GLY A 740 -47.78 -49.60 -3.89
CA GLY A 740 -48.42 -49.09 -5.10
C GLY A 740 -48.95 -47.69 -4.85
N GLU A 741 -48.92 -46.89 -5.93
CA GLU A 741 -49.60 -45.61 -6.16
C GLU A 741 -49.06 -44.42 -5.32
N ASP A 742 -48.73 -43.26 -5.88
CA ASP A 742 -49.02 -42.69 -7.19
C ASP A 742 -48.07 -41.51 -7.48
N ASP A 743 -47.98 -41.14 -8.76
CA ASP A 743 -47.45 -39.89 -9.35
C ASP A 743 -45.94 -39.59 -9.18
N GLY A 744 -45.13 -39.29 -10.21
CA GLY A 744 -45.40 -38.98 -11.62
C GLY A 744 -44.42 -37.90 -12.10
N GLY A 745 -43.35 -38.31 -12.84
CA GLY A 745 -42.50 -37.50 -13.76
C GLY A 745 -41.80 -36.24 -13.21
N TYR A 746 -40.61 -35.81 -13.66
CA TYR A 746 -39.83 -36.09 -14.85
C TYR A 746 -38.37 -35.65 -14.60
N GLU A 747 -37.49 -36.20 -15.42
CA GLU A 747 -36.02 -36.20 -15.39
C GLU A 747 -35.32 -34.84 -15.50
N GLY A 748 -34.06 -34.80 -15.07
CA GLY A 748 -33.10 -33.76 -15.41
C GLY A 748 -31.66 -34.23 -15.30
N LEU A 749 -31.18 -34.95 -16.32
CA LEU A 749 -29.76 -35.19 -16.56
C LEU A 749 -29.23 -34.17 -17.57
N SER A 750 -28.08 -33.58 -17.22
CA SER A 750 -27.01 -33.15 -18.13
C SER A 750 -27.31 -32.09 -19.19
N SER A 751 -26.65 -30.94 -19.12
CA SER A 751 -25.48 -30.64 -19.98
C SER A 751 -25.23 -29.13 -20.11
N GLY A 752 -23.95 -28.76 -20.09
CA GLY A 752 -23.30 -27.97 -21.13
C GLY A 752 -23.93 -26.65 -21.59
N MET A 753 -23.21 -25.56 -21.28
CA MET A 753 -23.34 -24.22 -21.85
C MET A 753 -23.42 -24.16 -23.38
N GLY A 754 -24.27 -23.26 -23.87
CA GLY A 754 -24.28 -22.77 -25.25
C GLY A 754 -25.03 -21.43 -25.39
N SER A 755 -24.31 -20.40 -25.82
CA SER A 755 -24.71 -18.99 -25.99
C SER A 755 -25.85 -18.70 -26.99
N LYS A 756 -26.35 -17.45 -26.90
CA LYS A 756 -27.22 -16.63 -27.79
C LYS A 756 -28.63 -16.50 -27.21
N GLY A 757 -29.26 -15.34 -27.12
CA GLY A 757 -28.98 -13.99 -27.59
C GLY A 757 -30.34 -13.30 -27.82
N GLY A 758 -30.49 -12.07 -27.30
CA GLY A 758 -31.37 -11.05 -27.87
C GLY A 758 -32.86 -11.02 -27.46
N THR A 759 -33.25 -9.83 -26.97
CA THR A 759 -34.53 -9.11 -27.22
C THR A 759 -35.81 -9.69 -26.63
N ALA A 760 -36.77 -8.95 -26.08
CA ALA A 760 -37.03 -7.52 -25.88
C ALA A 760 -38.18 -7.40 -24.84
N SER A 761 -38.32 -6.19 -24.26
CA SER A 761 -39.55 -5.50 -23.78
C SER A 761 -40.63 -6.33 -23.07
N SER A 762 -41.22 -5.94 -21.95
CA SER A 762 -41.52 -4.61 -21.41
C SER A 762 -42.21 -4.80 -20.05
N ASP A 763 -41.99 -3.83 -19.16
CA ASP A 763 -42.80 -3.38 -18.01
C ASP A 763 -44.33 -3.65 -18.08
N PRO A 764 -45.12 -3.56 -16.96
CA PRO A 764 -44.86 -2.77 -15.75
C PRO A 764 -45.28 -3.37 -14.38
N ASN A 765 -44.84 -2.71 -13.29
CA ASN A 765 -45.35 -2.75 -11.91
C ASN A 765 -45.06 -4.01 -11.07
N ILE A 766 -44.01 -3.94 -10.25
CA ILE A 766 -44.03 -3.96 -8.77
C ILE A 766 -42.63 -3.62 -8.26
#